data_AF-A0AAU4MRJ0-F1
#
_entry.id   AF-A0AAU4MRJ0-F1
#
_cell.length_a   1.000
_cell.length_b   1.000
_cell.length_c   1.000
_cell.angle_alpha   90.00
_cell.angle_beta   90.00
_cell.angle_gamma   90.00
#
_symmetry.space_group_name_H-M   'P 1'
#
loop_
_entity.id
_entity.type
_entity.pdbx_description
1 polymer ?
#
loop_
_entity_poly.entity_id
_entity_poly.type
_entity_poly.pdbx_seq_one_letter_code
_entity_poly.pdbx_strand_id
1 'polypeptide(L)'
;MSEEIDPVAALLAEVDQEVLPPPAERLRLRKAAKVTRPKMAGAVGVREETIWAWETGRSEPRPPQRGKYAELLRGLATRFPAPATEQPAPVPVAVPEAFAAAPAPEQAAPAQLVMLDQNPDGSLLMAAPLACVQCGQPSVYRAQGRPMHLGGFCRPGATPATPAVPAAVQPVEQIPAVAHQAAPAAAPSARRAVSSRPAASSRARKAPAKTAAATEGPADWEAAAAARFPAGPLAVLDVAPSGKGFVAYLADGTVAPTAPAGRTLAAVVEWALEAGFGSARLHRHGKDGDALVVIADAALAELGLPRMGRDEKTEFVQRLGQLPKTHKSVKAVEKAGWLLTQRGLGPWARIYRTPEDGRRQCVQLCIPAWGALTSGGWTIPDDLAPADLARLLGTYAKRVLTPRGSTAVSGLELVTALRPPTRAVRTDTGWTSGAVEGSRPKDGFDPAPSEVPDVHPLAQDRQLGDELVTEAWDWHRELTDAEKAAPFAVGLDVNMAFLAAAGRLILPLSGPVQEFNPVFDPKTPGSWLVDLSGIDTNPLLPSPFTADGSRPTGPAWYSTAKVAYAVELGATVQPLEAYLRHESGPYLDPWHKRLRAAYVDTMAALGVPLTLADTDPLAFLDAMAAVKQGDPAEVAVLTAIKQTAKGTIGKMRERPRGHGYKPGERWAALDRPTWDPLMRALVIDTATVNLHRKLRKMAGHTGLYALAVLSDCAVFAAPGPGALDILTRPDATLTTSLRLGVSPGMVKFEGSRPMSEVAELIAEGTNPARHMKAGGIVSADE
;
A
#
# COMPACT_ATOMS: atom_id res chain seq x y z
N MET A 1 -49.58 12.86 13.83
CA MET A 1 -49.91 13.38 12.49
C MET A 1 -48.60 13.85 11.88
N SER A 2 -48.32 13.47 10.64
CA SER A 2 -47.17 13.97 9.88
C SER A 2 -47.60 15.19 9.09
N GLU A 3 -46.94 16.32 9.29
CA GLU A 3 -47.09 17.47 8.39
C GLU A 3 -46.35 17.14 7.10
N GLU A 4 -47.09 17.10 5.99
CA GLU A 4 -46.50 16.97 4.65
C GLU A 4 -45.81 18.29 4.30
N ILE A 5 -44.55 18.23 3.87
CA ILE A 5 -43.80 19.41 3.44
C ILE A 5 -44.33 19.78 2.04
N ASP A 6 -44.93 20.97 1.92
CA ASP A 6 -45.40 21.51 0.65
C ASP A 6 -44.25 21.55 -0.38
N PRO A 7 -44.34 20.81 -1.51
CA PRO A 7 -43.33 20.84 -2.55
C PRO A 7 -43.13 22.21 -3.19
N VAL A 8 -44.17 23.06 -3.20
CA VAL A 8 -44.09 24.42 -3.76
C VAL A 8 -43.30 25.33 -2.83
N ALA A 9 -43.55 25.30 -1.52
CA ALA A 9 -42.73 25.98 -0.53
C ALA A 9 -41.27 25.48 -0.51
N ALA A 10 -41.05 24.18 -0.73
CA ALA A 10 -39.69 23.63 -0.86
C ALA A 10 -38.96 24.17 -2.10
N LEU A 11 -39.63 24.22 -3.26
CA LEU A 11 -39.07 24.75 -4.51
C LEU A 11 -38.83 26.26 -4.44
N LEU A 12 -39.72 27.03 -3.82
CA LEU A 12 -39.50 28.47 -3.60
C LEU A 12 -38.29 28.73 -2.69
N ALA A 13 -38.12 27.93 -1.63
CA ALA A 13 -36.93 27.98 -0.78
C ALA A 13 -35.63 27.50 -1.49
N GLU A 14 -35.73 26.87 -2.66
CA GLU A 14 -34.61 26.50 -3.52
C GLU A 14 -34.27 27.62 -4.52
N VAL A 15 -35.27 28.34 -5.03
CA VAL A 15 -35.08 29.54 -5.87
C VAL A 15 -34.53 30.74 -5.07
N ASP A 16 -34.96 30.93 -3.83
CA ASP A 16 -34.49 31.98 -2.92
C ASP A 16 -33.09 31.70 -2.29
N GLN A 17 -32.30 30.76 -2.83
CA GLN A 17 -30.98 30.43 -2.30
C GLN A 17 -29.93 31.52 -2.57
N GLU A 18 -29.84 32.49 -1.67
CA GLU A 18 -28.79 33.51 -1.71
C GLU A 18 -27.38 32.88 -1.73
N VAL A 19 -26.56 33.35 -2.68
CA VAL A 19 -25.18 32.89 -2.90
C VAL A 19 -24.29 33.39 -1.76
N LEU A 20 -23.83 32.46 -0.92
CA LEU A 20 -22.89 32.77 0.15
C LEU A 20 -21.47 32.92 -0.39
N PRO A 21 -20.65 33.85 0.14
CA PRO A 21 -19.23 33.93 -0.17
C PRO A 21 -18.51 32.59 0.10
N PRO A 22 -17.40 32.27 -0.60
CA PRO A 22 -16.63 31.05 -0.37
C PRO A 22 -16.16 30.90 1.09
N PRO A 23 -15.95 29.68 1.62
CA PRO A 23 -15.62 29.47 3.04
C PRO A 23 -14.42 30.29 3.56
N ALA A 24 -13.38 30.45 2.74
CA ALA A 24 -12.22 31.29 3.05
C ALA A 24 -12.59 32.79 3.23
N GLU A 25 -13.54 33.31 2.46
CA GLU A 25 -14.04 34.68 2.57
C GLU A 25 -14.93 34.85 3.81
N ARG A 26 -15.75 33.85 4.15
CA ARG A 26 -16.51 33.83 5.43
C ARG A 26 -15.55 33.98 6.62
N LEU A 27 -14.45 33.21 6.60
CA LEU A 27 -13.37 33.28 7.58
C LEU A 27 -12.63 34.62 7.58
N ARG A 28 -12.33 35.20 6.39
CA ARG A 28 -11.71 36.53 6.26
C ARG A 28 -12.58 37.60 6.92
N LEU A 29 -13.87 37.64 6.58
CA LEU A 29 -14.83 38.61 7.10
C LEU A 29 -14.95 38.53 8.62
N ARG A 30 -15.07 37.32 9.19
CA ARG A 30 -15.11 37.17 10.66
C ARG A 30 -13.79 37.62 11.32
N LYS A 31 -12.64 37.27 10.75
CA LYS A 31 -11.31 37.68 11.24
C LYS A 31 -11.14 39.21 11.21
N ALA A 32 -11.48 39.85 10.09
CA ALA A 32 -11.43 41.31 9.92
C ALA A 32 -12.33 42.03 10.95
N ALA A 33 -13.52 41.50 11.18
CA ALA A 33 -14.47 41.99 12.19
C ALA A 33 -14.04 41.73 13.65
N LYS A 34 -12.95 40.99 13.88
CA LYS A 34 -12.48 40.54 15.21
C LYS A 34 -13.55 39.80 16.02
N VAL A 35 -14.49 39.12 15.35
CA VAL A 35 -15.56 38.36 16.00
C VAL A 35 -15.10 36.94 16.32
N THR A 36 -15.31 36.47 17.54
CA THR A 36 -15.03 35.07 17.93
C THR A 36 -16.14 34.14 17.42
N ARG A 37 -15.81 32.88 17.12
CA ARG A 37 -16.81 31.91 16.64
C ARG A 37 -17.96 31.68 17.63
N PRO A 38 -17.77 31.60 18.96
CA PRO A 38 -18.88 31.55 19.91
C PRO A 38 -19.84 32.73 19.79
N LYS A 39 -19.32 33.94 19.60
CA LYS A 39 -20.13 35.16 19.45
C LYS A 39 -20.91 35.18 18.14
N MET A 40 -20.31 34.70 17.05
CA MET A 40 -21.02 34.53 15.77
C MET A 40 -22.06 33.41 15.83
N ALA A 41 -21.74 32.28 16.46
CA ALA A 41 -22.64 31.14 16.63
C ALA A 41 -23.87 31.52 17.46
N GLY A 42 -23.68 32.23 18.57
CA GLY A 42 -24.77 32.76 19.40
C GLY A 42 -25.67 33.77 18.67
N ALA A 43 -25.13 34.60 17.79
CA ALA A 43 -25.92 35.54 16.99
C ALA A 43 -26.77 34.84 15.91
N VAL A 44 -26.25 33.78 15.28
CA VAL A 44 -26.97 33.01 14.26
C VAL A 44 -27.95 31.99 14.87
N GLY A 45 -27.67 31.50 16.08
CA GLY A 45 -28.45 30.47 16.77
C GLY A 45 -27.95 29.05 16.50
N VAL A 46 -26.63 28.85 16.44
CA VAL A 46 -25.96 27.55 16.23
C VAL A 46 -24.83 27.32 17.24
N ARG A 47 -24.09 26.21 17.14
CA ARG A 47 -22.90 25.95 17.96
C ARG A 47 -21.62 26.44 17.27
N GLU A 48 -20.51 26.57 18.01
CA GLU A 48 -19.23 27.01 17.46
C GLU A 48 -18.71 26.08 16.36
N GLU A 49 -18.86 24.76 16.54
CA GLU A 49 -18.44 23.74 15.58
C GLU A 49 -19.22 23.84 14.27
N THR A 50 -20.46 24.36 14.32
CA THR A 50 -21.30 24.62 13.14
C THR A 50 -20.75 25.79 12.32
N ILE A 51 -20.40 26.91 12.96
CA ILE A 51 -19.74 28.04 12.28
C ILE A 51 -18.37 27.61 11.71
N TRP A 52 -17.60 26.83 12.47
CA TRP A 52 -16.33 26.29 11.99
C TRP A 52 -16.50 25.37 10.78
N ALA A 53 -17.52 24.51 10.74
CA ALA A 53 -17.81 23.67 9.58
C ALA A 53 -18.17 24.50 8.33
N TRP A 54 -18.92 25.59 8.49
CA TRP A 54 -19.27 26.51 7.41
C TRP A 54 -18.10 27.40 6.94
N GLU A 55 -17.15 27.73 7.83
CA GLU A 55 -15.89 28.42 7.48
C GLU A 55 -14.85 27.50 6.83
N THR A 56 -14.96 26.19 7.01
CA THR A 56 -14.02 25.18 6.48
C THR A 56 -14.58 24.37 5.31
N GLY A 57 -15.77 24.71 4.80
CA GLY A 57 -16.45 23.97 3.72
C GLY A 57 -16.87 22.54 4.08
N ARG A 58 -16.75 22.13 5.36
CA ARG A 58 -17.12 20.79 5.83
C ARG A 58 -18.64 20.57 5.89
N SER A 59 -19.43 21.65 5.86
CA SER A 59 -20.86 21.63 5.56
C SER A 59 -21.33 23.02 5.08
N GLU A 60 -22.48 23.05 4.40
CA GLU A 60 -23.18 24.30 4.07
C GLU A 60 -24.29 24.61 5.10
N PRO A 61 -24.54 25.89 5.42
CA PRO A 61 -25.71 26.31 6.19
C PRO A 61 -27.01 26.06 5.44
N ARG A 62 -28.00 25.54 6.16
CA ARG A 62 -29.37 25.26 5.69
C ARG A 62 -30.37 26.28 6.25
N PRO A 63 -31.55 26.46 5.63
CA PRO A 63 -32.65 27.20 6.25
C PRO A 63 -33.07 26.59 7.61
N PRO A 64 -33.54 27.40 8.57
CA PRO A 64 -33.66 28.86 8.53
C PRO A 64 -32.34 29.62 8.85
N GLN A 65 -31.31 28.96 9.40
CA GLN A 65 -30.10 29.66 9.86
C GLN A 65 -29.25 30.26 8.72
N ARG A 66 -29.36 29.73 7.49
CA ARG A 66 -28.69 30.26 6.29
C ARG A 66 -28.94 31.75 6.09
N GLY A 67 -30.19 32.22 6.20
CA GLY A 67 -30.53 33.64 5.98
C GLY A 67 -29.84 34.59 6.96
N LYS A 68 -29.88 34.26 8.27
CA LYS A 68 -29.19 35.04 9.31
C LYS A 68 -27.67 35.09 9.11
N TYR A 69 -27.09 34.00 8.61
CA TYR A 69 -25.66 33.93 8.33
C TYR A 69 -25.29 34.70 7.05
N ALA A 70 -26.13 34.64 6.01
CA ALA A 70 -25.99 35.44 4.79
C ALA A 70 -26.05 36.94 5.10
N GLU A 71 -27.07 37.38 5.84
CA GLU A 71 -27.24 38.78 6.26
C GLU A 71 -26.03 39.29 7.07
N LEU A 72 -25.56 38.50 8.04
CA LEU A 72 -24.38 38.82 8.82
C LEU A 72 -23.12 38.94 7.94
N LEU A 73 -22.90 38.01 7.02
CA LEU A 73 -21.77 38.05 6.10
C LEU A 73 -21.86 39.24 5.12
N ARG A 74 -23.04 39.57 4.61
CA ARG A 74 -23.30 40.73 3.75
C ARG A 74 -22.97 42.04 4.49
N GLY A 75 -23.44 42.17 5.74
CA GLY A 75 -23.14 43.30 6.62
C GLY A 75 -21.66 43.43 6.98
N LEU A 76 -20.94 42.30 7.13
CA LEU A 76 -19.49 42.31 7.30
C LEU A 76 -18.76 42.67 6.00
N ALA A 77 -19.19 42.19 4.83
CA ALA A 77 -18.56 42.48 3.54
C ALA A 77 -18.62 43.98 3.21
N THR A 78 -19.77 44.62 3.45
CA THR A 78 -19.93 46.08 3.30
C THR A 78 -19.01 46.89 4.22
N ARG A 79 -18.64 46.34 5.39
CA ARG A 79 -17.84 47.03 6.43
C ARG A 79 -16.36 46.67 6.40
N PHE A 80 -16.01 45.55 5.77
CA PHE A 80 -14.66 45.01 5.59
C PHE A 80 -14.50 44.51 4.15
N PRO A 81 -14.60 45.41 3.13
CA PRO A 81 -14.42 45.02 1.74
C PRO A 81 -13.09 44.28 1.53
N ALA A 82 -13.03 43.45 0.51
CA ALA A 82 -11.74 42.92 0.06
C ALA A 82 -10.87 44.11 -0.42
N PRO A 83 -9.56 44.13 -0.14
CA PRO A 83 -8.67 45.07 -0.82
C PRO A 83 -8.80 44.83 -2.32
N ALA A 84 -8.94 45.90 -3.09
CA ALA A 84 -9.05 45.78 -4.54
C ALA A 84 -7.78 45.12 -5.08
N THR A 85 -7.92 43.96 -5.72
CA THR A 85 -6.84 43.39 -6.53
C THR A 85 -6.61 44.33 -7.70
N GLU A 86 -5.50 45.07 -7.66
CA GLU A 86 -4.99 45.76 -8.84
C GLU A 86 -4.80 44.73 -9.96
N GLN A 87 -5.51 44.91 -11.07
CA GLN A 87 -5.20 44.17 -12.28
C GLN A 87 -3.78 44.58 -12.71
N PRO A 88 -2.85 43.64 -12.96
CA PRO A 88 -1.53 43.99 -13.45
C PRO A 88 -1.66 44.74 -14.78
N ALA A 89 -1.26 46.02 -14.78
CA ALA A 89 -1.11 46.79 -16.01
C ALA A 89 -0.03 46.12 -16.89
N PRO A 90 -0.16 46.14 -18.22
CA PRO A 90 0.78 45.46 -19.11
C PRO A 90 2.18 46.07 -19.00
N VAL A 91 3.11 45.31 -18.43
CA VAL A 91 4.53 45.69 -18.32
C VAL A 91 5.18 45.54 -19.70
N PRO A 92 5.89 46.56 -20.23
CA PRO A 92 6.40 46.52 -21.59
C PRO A 92 7.51 45.48 -21.79
N VAL A 93 7.55 44.89 -22.98
CA VAL A 93 8.54 43.88 -23.38
C VAL A 93 9.93 44.52 -23.51
N ALA A 94 10.86 44.14 -22.64
CA ALA A 94 12.27 44.43 -22.79
C ALA A 94 12.95 43.31 -23.60
N VAL A 95 13.55 43.66 -24.75
CA VAL A 95 14.29 42.73 -25.61
C VAL A 95 15.79 42.90 -25.37
N PRO A 96 16.53 41.83 -24.97
CA PRO A 96 17.98 41.80 -25.09
C PRO A 96 18.37 41.46 -26.53
N GLU A 97 19.21 42.28 -27.15
CA GLU A 97 19.78 41.98 -28.47
C GLU A 97 20.81 40.84 -28.40
N ALA A 98 21.04 40.18 -29.53
CA ALA A 98 21.91 39.01 -29.62
C ALA A 98 23.41 39.37 -29.57
N PHE A 99 24.21 38.47 -29.00
CA PHE A 99 25.66 38.41 -29.26
C PHE A 99 26.09 37.01 -29.70
N ALA A 100 27.21 36.95 -30.43
CA ALA A 100 27.52 35.86 -31.34
C ALA A 100 27.99 34.54 -30.69
N ALA A 101 27.83 33.45 -31.42
CA ALA A 101 28.21 32.10 -31.00
C ALA A 101 29.72 31.83 -31.04
N ALA A 102 30.19 31.01 -30.10
CA ALA A 102 31.47 30.32 -30.10
C ALA A 102 31.22 28.83 -29.72
N PRO A 103 32.08 27.87 -30.12
CA PRO A 103 31.72 26.46 -30.15
C PRO A 103 31.59 25.81 -28.76
N ALA A 104 30.68 24.84 -28.66
CA ALA A 104 30.42 24.10 -27.44
C ALA A 104 31.56 23.13 -27.08
N PRO A 105 31.90 22.97 -25.79
CA PRO A 105 32.66 21.81 -25.32
C PRO A 105 31.80 20.54 -25.43
N GLU A 106 32.40 19.45 -25.90
CA GLU A 106 31.71 18.19 -26.17
C GLU A 106 31.21 17.54 -24.87
N GLN A 107 29.89 17.62 -24.60
CA GLN A 107 29.28 17.07 -23.40
C GLN A 107 29.20 15.55 -23.48
N ALA A 108 29.79 14.86 -22.50
CA ALA A 108 29.70 13.41 -22.39
C ALA A 108 28.24 12.96 -22.19
N ALA A 109 27.80 12.00 -23.00
CA ALA A 109 26.42 11.53 -23.02
C ALA A 109 25.95 10.95 -21.67
N PRO A 110 24.66 11.10 -21.31
CA PRO A 110 24.12 10.55 -20.06
C PRO A 110 24.23 9.02 -20.04
N ALA A 111 24.63 8.48 -18.89
CA ALA A 111 24.95 7.06 -18.73
C ALA A 111 23.70 6.17 -18.86
N GLN A 112 23.50 5.58 -20.05
CA GLN A 112 22.59 4.47 -20.24
C GLN A 112 23.05 3.24 -19.41
N LEU A 113 22.10 2.43 -18.95
CA LEU A 113 22.38 1.15 -18.30
C LEU A 113 22.91 0.14 -19.34
N VAL A 114 24.23 0.14 -19.54
CA VAL A 114 24.88 -0.80 -20.48
C VAL A 114 24.83 -2.21 -19.90
N MET A 115 24.08 -3.10 -20.56
CA MET A 115 24.00 -4.51 -20.19
C MET A 115 25.31 -5.23 -20.56
N LEU A 116 25.72 -6.18 -19.71
CA LEU A 116 26.81 -7.10 -20.04
C LEU A 116 26.34 -8.12 -21.11
N ASP A 117 27.28 -8.53 -21.94
CA ASP A 117 27.11 -9.56 -22.97
C ASP A 117 26.83 -10.93 -22.33
N GLN A 118 25.94 -11.70 -22.93
CA GLN A 118 25.48 -13.00 -22.43
C GLN A 118 25.57 -14.07 -23.53
N ASN A 119 25.79 -15.31 -23.10
CA ASN A 119 25.63 -16.49 -23.94
C ASN A 119 24.12 -16.79 -24.14
N PRO A 120 23.74 -17.64 -25.12
CA PRO A 120 22.33 -17.96 -25.39
C PRO A 120 21.55 -18.64 -24.25
N ASP A 121 22.23 -19.10 -23.19
CA ASP A 121 21.64 -19.66 -21.96
C ASP A 121 21.43 -18.60 -20.85
N GLY A 122 21.74 -17.34 -21.11
CA GLY A 122 21.67 -16.24 -20.14
C GLY A 122 22.86 -16.14 -19.19
N SER A 123 23.88 -17.00 -19.33
CA SER A 123 25.13 -16.86 -18.56
C SER A 123 25.97 -15.68 -19.07
N LEU A 124 26.68 -14.98 -18.18
CA LEU A 124 27.53 -13.84 -18.55
C LEU A 124 28.72 -14.31 -19.41
N LEU A 125 28.97 -13.62 -20.51
CA LEU A 125 30.11 -13.89 -21.38
C LEU A 125 31.41 -13.44 -20.69
N MET A 126 32.31 -14.39 -20.47
CA MET A 126 33.61 -14.18 -19.83
C MET A 126 34.74 -14.44 -20.82
N ALA A 127 35.67 -13.50 -20.92
CA ALA A 127 36.83 -13.51 -21.80
C ALA A 127 38.12 -13.20 -21.01
N ALA A 128 39.27 -13.22 -21.69
CA ALA A 128 40.56 -12.89 -21.07
C ALA A 128 40.54 -11.50 -20.38
N PRO A 129 41.21 -11.31 -19.23
CA PRO A 129 41.21 -10.03 -18.53
C PRO A 129 41.78 -8.90 -19.39
N LEU A 130 41.01 -7.83 -19.62
CA LEU A 130 41.45 -6.61 -20.31
C LEU A 130 41.05 -5.38 -19.48
N ALA A 131 41.78 -4.27 -19.66
CA ALA A 131 41.54 -3.03 -18.92
C ALA A 131 40.10 -2.52 -19.09
N CYS A 132 39.40 -2.32 -17.97
CA CYS A 132 38.02 -1.82 -17.96
C CYS A 132 37.95 -0.39 -18.49
N VAL A 133 37.03 -0.13 -19.44
CA VAL A 133 36.90 1.19 -20.10
C VAL A 133 36.46 2.34 -19.19
N GLN A 134 36.11 2.06 -17.93
CA GLN A 134 35.72 3.05 -16.92
C GLN A 134 36.74 3.24 -15.77
N CYS A 135 37.62 2.28 -15.51
CA CYS A 135 38.55 2.35 -14.35
C CYS A 135 39.94 1.75 -14.59
N GLY A 136 40.26 1.29 -15.81
CA GLY A 136 41.56 0.70 -16.18
C GLY A 136 41.86 -0.67 -15.57
N GLN A 137 41.23 -1.04 -14.46
CA GLN A 137 41.44 -2.33 -13.78
C GLN A 137 40.98 -3.51 -14.66
N PRO A 138 41.63 -4.70 -14.58
CA PRO A 138 41.26 -5.83 -15.41
C PRO A 138 39.80 -6.28 -15.22
N SER A 139 39.10 -6.53 -16.33
CA SER A 139 37.80 -7.20 -16.35
C SER A 139 37.76 -8.35 -17.35
N VAL A 140 37.18 -9.45 -16.89
CA VAL A 140 36.83 -10.64 -17.68
C VAL A 140 35.48 -10.50 -18.40
N TYR A 141 34.59 -9.62 -17.93
CA TYR A 141 33.27 -9.41 -18.53
C TYR A 141 33.33 -8.43 -19.71
N ARG A 142 32.31 -8.47 -20.56
CA ARG A 142 32.14 -7.57 -21.70
C ARG A 142 30.75 -6.95 -21.70
N ALA A 143 30.64 -5.75 -22.27
CA ALA A 143 29.40 -5.09 -22.64
C ALA A 143 29.58 -4.50 -24.03
N GLN A 144 28.78 -4.95 -25.01
CA GLN A 144 28.96 -4.62 -26.43
C GLN A 144 30.40 -4.88 -26.90
N GLY A 145 31.01 -5.99 -26.45
CA GLY A 145 32.40 -6.36 -26.72
C GLY A 145 33.47 -5.55 -25.96
N ARG A 146 33.11 -4.52 -25.20
CA ARG A 146 34.06 -3.67 -24.44
C ARG A 146 34.26 -4.19 -23.00
N PRO A 147 35.50 -4.19 -22.44
CA PRO A 147 35.72 -4.64 -21.06
C PRO A 147 35.09 -3.70 -20.02
N MET A 148 34.21 -4.24 -19.18
CA MET A 148 33.48 -3.49 -18.13
C MET A 148 33.25 -4.37 -16.90
N HIS A 149 33.05 -3.81 -15.71
CA HIS A 149 32.64 -4.56 -14.52
C HIS A 149 31.12 -4.61 -14.35
N LEU A 150 30.61 -5.67 -13.72
CA LEU A 150 29.20 -5.82 -13.40
C LEU A 150 28.68 -4.63 -12.57
N GLY A 151 27.46 -4.15 -12.87
CA GLY A 151 26.70 -3.25 -12.00
C GLY A 151 27.34 -1.88 -11.70
N GLY A 152 28.36 -1.47 -12.45
CA GLY A 152 29.09 -0.22 -12.18
C GLY A 152 30.01 -0.27 -10.96
N PHE A 153 30.41 -1.47 -10.49
CA PHE A 153 31.37 -1.65 -9.38
C PHE A 153 32.83 -1.26 -9.70
N CYS A 154 33.01 -0.28 -10.60
CA CYS A 154 34.26 0.37 -10.91
C CYS A 154 34.76 1.16 -9.69
N ARG A 155 35.60 0.53 -8.86
CA ARG A 155 36.33 1.24 -7.81
C ARG A 155 37.24 2.30 -8.45
N PRO A 156 37.24 3.56 -7.97
CA PRO A 156 38.25 4.52 -8.37
C PRO A 156 39.65 3.93 -8.12
N GLY A 157 40.53 4.05 -9.12
CA GLY A 157 41.94 3.69 -8.93
C GLY A 157 42.54 4.58 -7.86
N ALA A 158 43.14 4.00 -6.83
CA ALA A 158 43.83 4.77 -5.80
C ALA A 158 44.96 5.59 -6.45
N THR A 159 44.82 6.91 -6.43
CA THR A 159 45.82 7.81 -7.00
C THR A 159 47.15 7.60 -6.28
N PRO A 160 48.27 7.36 -6.99
CA PRO A 160 49.58 7.27 -6.34
C PRO A 160 49.86 8.57 -5.60
N ALA A 161 50.13 8.49 -4.30
CA ALA A 161 50.36 9.67 -3.47
C ALA A 161 51.63 10.39 -3.94
N THR A 162 51.48 11.59 -4.51
CA THR A 162 52.60 12.43 -4.93
C THR A 162 53.39 12.88 -3.69
N PRO A 163 54.70 12.62 -3.60
CA PRO A 163 55.47 12.87 -2.38
C PRO A 163 55.76 14.36 -2.16
N ALA A 164 55.60 14.83 -0.92
CA ALA A 164 55.95 16.19 -0.51
C ALA A 164 57.39 16.25 0.05
N VAL A 165 58.23 17.11 -0.56
CA VAL A 165 59.68 17.28 -0.32
C VAL A 165 60.04 18.72 -0.77
N PRO A 166 61.04 19.45 -0.19
CA PRO A 166 61.95 19.14 0.91
C PRO A 166 61.99 20.17 2.09
N ALA A 167 62.62 19.76 3.18
CA ALA A 167 63.60 20.57 3.93
C ALA A 167 64.73 19.62 4.39
N ALA A 168 66.00 20.06 4.38
CA ALA A 168 67.13 19.13 4.22
C ALA A 168 68.11 19.03 5.40
N VAL A 169 68.56 17.79 5.67
CA VAL A 169 69.96 17.43 6.07
C VAL A 169 70.31 16.08 5.39
N GLN A 170 71.58 15.85 5.06
CA GLN A 170 72.19 14.69 4.38
C GLN A 170 73.61 14.45 5.00
N PRO A 171 74.36 13.35 4.71
CA PRO A 171 74.07 12.06 4.05
C PRO A 171 74.13 10.88 5.10
N VAL A 172 74.24 9.56 4.86
CA VAL A 172 75.01 8.64 3.96
C VAL A 172 74.26 7.26 3.96
N GLU A 173 73.72 6.72 2.85
CA GLU A 173 74.25 5.65 1.93
C GLU A 173 74.54 4.26 2.58
N GLN A 174 74.27 3.04 2.06
CA GLN A 174 73.92 2.39 0.75
C GLN A 174 72.86 1.25 1.01
N ILE A 175 72.00 0.63 0.16
CA ILE A 175 71.82 0.42 -1.32
C ILE A 175 72.65 -0.78 -1.89
N PRO A 176 72.14 -1.73 -2.74
CA PRO A 176 70.76 -2.25 -2.99
C PRO A 176 70.64 -3.80 -3.32
N ALA A 177 69.43 -4.30 -3.67
CA ALA A 177 69.06 -5.38 -4.65
C ALA A 177 67.60 -5.88 -4.36
N VAL A 178 66.57 -5.99 -5.23
CA VAL A 178 66.39 -6.30 -6.68
C VAL A 178 66.80 -7.75 -6.99
N ALA A 179 65.93 -8.74 -7.28
CA ALA A 179 64.93 -8.88 -8.35
C ALA A 179 63.95 -10.09 -8.07
N HIS A 180 63.01 -10.62 -8.90
CA HIS A 180 62.47 -10.30 -10.24
C HIS A 180 61.07 -10.98 -10.56
N GLN A 181 60.71 -10.99 -11.86
CA GLN A 181 59.67 -11.68 -12.67
C GLN A 181 59.57 -13.23 -12.55
N ALA A 182 58.63 -14.00 -13.15
CA ALA A 182 57.26 -13.82 -13.71
C ALA A 182 56.62 -15.22 -14.06
N ALA A 183 55.44 -15.26 -14.70
CA ALA A 183 54.68 -16.47 -15.13
C ALA A 183 55.18 -17.05 -16.49
N PRO A 184 54.65 -18.15 -17.11
CA PRO A 184 53.22 -18.51 -17.30
C PRO A 184 52.89 -20.03 -17.14
N ALA A 185 51.78 -20.50 -17.74
CA ALA A 185 51.13 -21.80 -17.46
C ALA A 185 50.83 -22.66 -18.71
N ALA A 186 50.51 -23.95 -18.49
CA ALA A 186 49.87 -24.85 -19.46
C ALA A 186 49.12 -26.03 -18.77
N ALA A 187 48.19 -26.64 -19.51
CA ALA A 187 47.51 -27.92 -19.26
C ALA A 187 47.67 -28.80 -20.54
N PRO A 188 47.22 -30.08 -20.68
CA PRO A 188 46.19 -30.79 -19.90
C PRO A 188 46.42 -32.33 -19.71
N SER A 189 45.33 -33.07 -19.40
CA SER A 189 44.98 -34.42 -19.92
C SER A 189 45.01 -35.66 -18.98
N ALA A 190 43.81 -36.23 -18.79
CA ALA A 190 43.43 -37.65 -18.91
C ALA A 190 43.88 -38.78 -17.93
N ARG A 191 42.84 -39.51 -17.47
CA ARG A 191 42.73 -40.99 -17.28
C ARG A 191 43.44 -41.73 -16.11
N ARG A 192 42.59 -42.07 -15.11
CA ARG A 192 42.15 -43.44 -14.73
C ARG A 192 43.19 -44.48 -14.22
N ALA A 193 42.87 -45.11 -13.07
CA ALA A 193 42.89 -46.58 -12.77
C ALA A 193 43.51 -47.02 -11.42
N VAL A 194 42.64 -47.54 -10.53
CA VAL A 194 42.75 -48.65 -9.53
C VAL A 194 44.04 -49.02 -8.75
N SER A 195 43.79 -49.46 -7.49
CA SER A 195 44.56 -50.43 -6.67
C SER A 195 45.95 -50.04 -6.13
N SER A 196 46.40 -50.47 -4.94
CA SER A 196 45.72 -51.20 -3.84
C SER A 196 46.47 -51.07 -2.49
N ARG A 197 45.73 -50.99 -1.38
CA ARG A 197 45.77 -51.84 -0.14
C ARG A 197 47.11 -52.46 0.33
N PRO A 198 47.28 -52.76 1.65
CA PRO A 198 47.29 -51.87 2.83
C PRO A 198 48.49 -52.13 3.79
N ALA A 199 48.66 -51.30 4.83
CA ALA A 199 49.29 -51.70 6.10
C ALA A 199 48.74 -50.82 7.25
N ALA A 200 48.67 -51.34 8.48
CA ALA A 200 48.09 -50.61 9.61
C ALA A 200 48.86 -50.81 10.92
N SER A 201 49.14 -49.70 11.60
CA SER A 201 49.40 -49.59 13.05
C SER A 201 49.17 -48.12 13.44
N SER A 202 48.78 -47.70 14.63
CA SER A 202 48.07 -48.30 15.76
C SER A 202 47.91 -47.16 16.78
N ARG A 203 46.76 -46.47 16.77
CA ARG A 203 46.21 -45.59 17.83
C ARG A 203 47.16 -44.61 18.55
N ALA A 204 46.95 -43.32 18.28
CA ALA A 204 46.90 -42.29 19.32
C ALA A 204 45.46 -41.72 19.39
N ARG A 205 44.95 -41.40 20.58
CA ARG A 205 43.56 -40.93 20.78
C ARG A 205 43.46 -39.42 20.47
N LYS A 206 42.55 -39.01 19.58
CA LYS A 206 42.07 -37.62 19.48
C LYS A 206 40.70 -37.48 20.15
N ALA A 207 40.47 -36.36 20.82
CA ALA A 207 39.16 -35.98 21.33
C ALA A 207 38.18 -35.69 20.16
N PRO A 208 36.85 -35.85 20.35
CA PRO A 208 35.88 -35.51 19.32
C PRO A 208 35.93 -33.99 19.06
N ALA A 209 36.23 -33.61 17.81
CA ALA A 209 36.07 -32.24 17.38
C ALA A 209 34.57 -31.88 17.42
N LYS A 210 34.24 -30.73 18.01
CA LYS A 210 32.87 -30.19 17.93
C LYS A 210 32.56 -29.91 16.46
N THR A 211 31.61 -30.63 15.90
CA THR A 211 31.03 -30.30 14.60
C THR A 211 30.49 -28.87 14.67
N ALA A 212 30.94 -28.00 13.76
CA ALA A 212 30.27 -26.73 13.55
C ALA A 212 28.83 -27.04 13.12
N ALA A 213 27.85 -26.37 13.74
CA ALA A 213 26.46 -26.55 13.36
C ALA A 213 26.30 -26.10 11.90
N ALA A 214 25.78 -26.99 11.04
CA ALA A 214 25.42 -26.61 9.69
C ALA A 214 24.37 -25.50 9.75
N THR A 215 24.55 -24.46 8.95
CA THR A 215 23.52 -23.42 8.77
C THR A 215 22.34 -24.04 8.04
N GLU A 216 21.24 -24.28 8.76
CA GLU A 216 19.95 -24.70 8.22
C GLU A 216 19.57 -23.85 7.01
N GLY A 217 19.17 -24.52 5.92
CA GLY A 217 18.75 -23.86 4.69
C GLY A 217 17.41 -23.15 4.85
N PRO A 218 17.03 -22.28 3.89
CA PRO A 218 15.73 -21.59 3.91
C PRO A 218 14.54 -22.55 3.99
N ALA A 219 14.61 -23.69 3.30
CA ALA A 219 13.54 -24.69 3.26
C ALA A 219 13.41 -25.52 4.54
N ASP A 220 14.51 -25.74 5.28
CA ASP A 220 14.56 -26.70 6.40
C ASP A 220 13.64 -26.26 7.53
N TRP A 221 13.70 -24.98 7.91
CA TRP A 221 12.84 -24.42 8.95
C TRP A 221 11.40 -24.27 8.50
N GLU A 222 11.14 -24.04 7.20
CA GLU A 222 9.80 -23.90 6.63
C GLU A 222 9.07 -25.24 6.65
N ALA A 223 9.72 -26.32 6.21
CA ALA A 223 9.22 -27.68 6.31
C ALA A 223 8.99 -28.10 7.78
N ALA A 224 9.95 -27.81 8.67
CA ALA A 224 9.84 -28.10 10.11
C ALA A 224 8.82 -27.21 10.87
N ALA A 225 8.34 -26.13 10.25
CA ALA A 225 7.21 -25.33 10.74
C ALA A 225 5.88 -25.83 10.19
N ALA A 226 5.83 -26.24 8.92
CA ALA A 226 4.63 -26.80 8.29
C ALA A 226 4.23 -28.15 8.91
N ALA A 227 5.20 -29.02 9.19
CA ALA A 227 4.99 -30.35 9.79
C ALA A 227 4.36 -30.33 11.21
N ARG A 228 4.25 -29.15 11.84
CA ARG A 228 3.61 -28.97 13.15
C ARG A 228 2.09 -28.93 13.09
N PHE A 229 1.52 -28.67 11.90
CA PHE A 229 0.11 -28.35 11.72
C PHE A 229 -0.56 -29.29 10.71
N PRO A 230 -0.66 -30.60 11.00
CA PRO A 230 -1.15 -31.60 10.04
C PRO A 230 -2.61 -31.40 9.63
N ALA A 231 -3.45 -30.78 10.47
CA ALA A 231 -4.83 -30.43 10.12
C ALA A 231 -4.95 -29.07 9.39
N GLY A 232 -3.85 -28.35 9.19
CA GLY A 232 -3.80 -27.09 8.45
C GLY A 232 -4.33 -25.87 9.22
N PRO A 233 -4.65 -24.77 8.52
CA PRO A 233 -4.87 -23.45 9.13
C PRO A 233 -6.16 -23.34 9.95
N LEU A 234 -7.21 -24.05 9.55
CA LEU A 234 -8.57 -23.83 10.06
C LEU A 234 -9.48 -25.03 9.84
N ALA A 235 -10.58 -25.03 10.59
CA ALA A 235 -11.78 -25.81 10.27
C ALA A 235 -13.07 -24.99 10.43
N VAL A 236 -14.10 -25.35 9.66
CA VAL A 236 -15.48 -24.92 9.91
C VAL A 236 -16.19 -26.03 10.69
N LEU A 237 -16.64 -25.71 11.90
CA LEU A 237 -17.39 -26.59 12.79
C LEU A 237 -18.89 -26.40 12.57
N ASP A 238 -19.60 -27.50 12.31
CA ASP A 238 -21.06 -27.53 12.20
C ASP A 238 -21.65 -28.77 12.90
N VAL A 239 -22.98 -28.92 12.93
CA VAL A 239 -23.66 -30.12 13.45
C VAL A 239 -23.59 -31.25 12.41
N ALA A 240 -23.28 -32.46 12.85
CA ALA A 240 -23.21 -33.62 11.95
C ALA A 240 -24.60 -33.91 11.33
N PRO A 241 -24.71 -34.33 10.05
CA PRO A 241 -25.99 -34.63 9.39
C PRO A 241 -26.87 -35.68 10.09
N SER A 242 -26.31 -36.46 11.02
CA SER A 242 -27.02 -37.40 11.89
C SER A 242 -27.75 -36.75 13.08
N GLY A 243 -27.59 -35.44 13.29
CA GLY A 243 -27.99 -34.71 14.50
C GLY A 243 -27.16 -35.07 15.75
N LYS A 244 -26.18 -35.98 15.64
CA LYS A 244 -25.47 -36.56 16.78
C LYS A 244 -24.02 -36.08 16.85
N GLY A 245 -23.84 -34.90 17.42
CA GLY A 245 -22.53 -34.28 17.64
C GLY A 245 -22.13 -33.33 16.51
N PHE A 246 -20.86 -32.95 16.49
CA PHE A 246 -20.33 -32.03 15.47
C PHE A 246 -19.68 -32.77 14.30
N VAL A 247 -19.62 -32.09 13.17
CA VAL A 247 -18.72 -32.36 12.04
C VAL A 247 -17.78 -31.16 11.90
N ALA A 248 -16.56 -31.39 11.41
CA ALA A 248 -15.62 -30.33 11.08
C ALA A 248 -15.14 -30.48 9.64
N TYR A 249 -15.09 -29.36 8.90
CA TYR A 249 -14.62 -29.29 7.52
C TYR A 249 -13.25 -28.60 7.48
N LEU A 250 -12.26 -29.25 6.87
CA LEU A 250 -10.88 -28.79 6.74
C LEU A 250 -10.75 -27.69 5.67
N ALA A 251 -9.59 -27.06 5.60
CA ALA A 251 -9.27 -25.94 4.71
C ALA A 251 -9.38 -26.23 3.19
N ASP A 252 -9.61 -27.47 2.78
CA ASP A 252 -9.89 -27.90 1.40
C ASP A 252 -11.37 -28.27 1.15
N GLY A 253 -12.21 -28.21 2.20
CA GLY A 253 -13.62 -28.62 2.18
C GLY A 253 -13.86 -30.09 2.59
N THR A 254 -12.82 -30.89 2.81
CA THR A 254 -12.97 -32.29 3.23
C THR A 254 -13.39 -32.41 4.70
N VAL A 255 -13.99 -33.54 5.10
CA VAL A 255 -14.38 -33.79 6.49
C VAL A 255 -13.17 -34.23 7.31
N ALA A 256 -12.95 -33.57 8.46
CA ALA A 256 -11.89 -33.89 9.40
C ALA A 256 -12.09 -35.29 10.03
N PRO A 257 -11.01 -36.04 10.33
CA PRO A 257 -11.10 -37.40 10.88
C PRO A 257 -11.66 -37.45 12.31
N THR A 258 -11.72 -36.31 13.00
CA THR A 258 -12.33 -36.16 14.33
C THR A 258 -13.05 -34.82 14.43
N ALA A 259 -13.95 -34.69 15.40
CA ALA A 259 -14.61 -33.45 15.78
C ALA A 259 -14.68 -33.36 17.33
N PRO A 260 -14.95 -32.18 17.92
CA PRO A 260 -15.04 -32.02 19.37
C PRO A 260 -16.09 -32.94 19.99
N ALA A 261 -15.68 -33.79 20.95
CA ALA A 261 -16.60 -34.68 21.65
C ALA A 261 -17.53 -33.93 22.64
N GLY A 262 -17.09 -32.79 23.18
CA GLY A 262 -17.83 -32.00 24.15
C GLY A 262 -18.54 -30.78 23.54
N ARG A 263 -19.79 -30.55 23.92
CA ARG A 263 -20.61 -29.37 23.54
C ARG A 263 -20.23 -28.11 24.34
N THR A 264 -18.94 -27.76 24.39
CA THR A 264 -18.44 -26.55 25.08
C THR A 264 -17.29 -25.92 24.31
N LEU A 265 -17.12 -24.60 24.42
CA LEU A 265 -15.98 -23.90 23.80
C LEU A 265 -14.61 -24.40 24.29
N ALA A 266 -14.50 -24.86 25.54
CA ALA A 266 -13.25 -25.45 26.04
C ALA A 266 -12.88 -26.72 25.25
N ALA A 267 -13.84 -27.64 25.08
CA ALA A 267 -13.63 -28.87 24.30
C ALA A 267 -13.37 -28.61 22.81
N VAL A 268 -13.95 -27.55 22.23
CA VAL A 268 -13.62 -27.12 20.85
C VAL A 268 -12.18 -26.60 20.75
N VAL A 269 -11.73 -25.80 21.73
CA VAL A 269 -10.37 -25.25 21.78
C VAL A 269 -9.33 -26.35 22.03
N GLU A 270 -9.64 -27.30 22.91
CA GLU A 270 -8.76 -28.43 23.24
C GLU A 270 -8.64 -29.39 22.04
N TRP A 271 -9.75 -29.79 21.41
CA TRP A 271 -9.74 -30.55 20.14
C TRP A 271 -8.95 -29.85 19.04
N ALA A 272 -9.10 -28.53 18.87
CA ALA A 272 -8.40 -27.79 17.81
C ALA A 272 -6.87 -27.77 17.99
N LEU A 273 -6.38 -27.84 19.23
CA LEU A 273 -4.96 -27.94 19.54
C LEU A 273 -4.46 -29.39 19.44
N GLU A 274 -5.25 -30.37 19.87
CA GLU A 274 -4.93 -31.81 19.77
C GLU A 274 -4.88 -32.30 18.32
N ALA A 275 -5.79 -31.83 17.46
CA ALA A 275 -5.77 -32.11 16.02
C ALA A 275 -4.62 -31.42 15.28
N GLY A 276 -3.91 -30.48 15.93
CA GLY A 276 -2.80 -29.75 15.31
C GLY A 276 -3.26 -28.78 14.22
N PHE A 277 -4.30 -27.99 14.48
CA PHE A 277 -4.60 -26.82 13.63
C PHE A 277 -3.62 -25.66 13.93
N GLY A 278 -3.34 -24.85 12.92
CA GLY A 278 -2.45 -23.70 13.00
C GLY A 278 -1.68 -23.51 11.69
N SER A 279 -0.64 -22.68 11.70
CA SER A 279 0.10 -22.40 10.46
C SER A 279 1.57 -22.08 10.70
N ALA A 280 2.43 -22.54 9.80
CA ALA A 280 3.84 -22.18 9.79
C ALA A 280 4.02 -20.65 9.79
N ARG A 281 4.91 -20.15 10.65
CA ARG A 281 5.40 -18.77 10.61
C ARG A 281 5.90 -18.41 9.21
N LEU A 282 5.66 -17.17 8.76
CA LEU A 282 6.05 -16.70 7.42
C LEU A 282 7.48 -16.12 7.35
N HIS A 283 8.24 -16.24 8.44
CA HIS A 283 9.60 -15.74 8.56
C HIS A 283 10.33 -16.51 9.68
N ARG A 284 11.64 -16.75 9.54
CA ARG A 284 12.44 -17.52 10.52
C ARG A 284 12.40 -16.97 11.96
N HIS A 285 12.21 -15.66 12.11
CA HIS A 285 12.05 -14.97 13.41
C HIS A 285 10.58 -14.60 13.71
N GLY A 286 9.64 -15.03 12.88
CA GLY A 286 8.21 -14.84 13.06
C GLY A 286 7.60 -15.82 14.08
N LYS A 287 6.29 -15.71 14.25
CA LYS A 287 5.49 -16.59 15.12
C LYS A 287 4.58 -17.46 14.26
N ASP A 288 4.37 -18.70 14.69
CA ASP A 288 3.40 -19.59 14.06
C ASP A 288 1.98 -19.01 14.23
N GLY A 289 1.16 -19.20 13.19
CA GLY A 289 -0.23 -18.75 13.14
C GLY A 289 -1.13 -19.61 14.02
N ASP A 290 -2.05 -18.95 14.72
CA ASP A 290 -3.05 -19.61 15.55
C ASP A 290 -4.02 -20.46 14.73
N ALA A 291 -4.45 -21.59 15.29
CA ALA A 291 -5.61 -22.31 14.81
C ALA A 291 -6.84 -21.38 14.69
N LEU A 292 -7.64 -21.56 13.65
CA LEU A 292 -8.92 -20.87 13.49
C LEU A 292 -10.06 -21.88 13.42
N VAL A 293 -11.02 -21.78 14.34
CA VAL A 293 -12.28 -22.52 14.26
C VAL A 293 -13.39 -21.55 13.87
N VAL A 294 -14.08 -21.82 12.77
CA VAL A 294 -15.27 -21.09 12.34
C VAL A 294 -16.49 -21.82 12.88
N ILE A 295 -17.41 -21.14 13.55
CA ILE A 295 -18.60 -21.74 14.17
C ILE A 295 -19.83 -21.45 13.30
N ALA A 296 -20.38 -22.46 12.62
CA ALA A 296 -21.64 -22.35 11.88
C ALA A 296 -22.85 -22.16 12.83
N ASP A 297 -23.99 -21.68 12.33
CA ASP A 297 -25.12 -21.28 13.20
C ASP A 297 -25.80 -22.46 13.93
N ALA A 298 -25.81 -23.67 13.35
CA ALA A 298 -26.30 -24.84 14.10
C ALA A 298 -25.31 -25.24 15.22
N ALA A 299 -24.00 -25.20 14.96
CA ALA A 299 -23.00 -25.42 16.00
C ALA A 299 -22.98 -24.31 17.07
N LEU A 300 -23.29 -23.05 16.73
CA LEU A 300 -23.45 -21.95 17.68
C LEU A 300 -24.49 -22.31 18.75
N ALA A 301 -25.67 -22.77 18.32
CA ALA A 301 -26.75 -23.16 19.22
C ALA A 301 -26.36 -24.35 20.11
N GLU A 302 -25.71 -25.37 19.54
CA GLU A 302 -25.25 -26.56 20.28
C GLU A 302 -24.11 -26.28 21.27
N LEU A 303 -23.30 -25.23 21.04
CA LEU A 303 -22.31 -24.72 21.99
C LEU A 303 -22.95 -23.81 23.06
N GLY A 304 -24.28 -23.66 23.05
CA GLY A 304 -25.04 -22.83 23.98
C GLY A 304 -24.74 -21.34 23.87
N LEU A 305 -24.23 -20.89 22.72
CA LEU A 305 -23.95 -19.48 22.42
C LEU A 305 -25.21 -18.79 21.90
N PRO A 306 -25.44 -17.52 22.27
CA PRO A 306 -26.62 -16.77 21.83
C PRO A 306 -26.55 -16.39 20.35
N ARG A 307 -27.69 -16.30 19.68
CA ARG A 307 -27.81 -15.68 18.34
C ARG A 307 -27.70 -14.15 18.42
N MET A 308 -27.47 -13.49 17.29
CA MET A 308 -27.42 -12.02 17.21
C MET A 308 -28.82 -11.41 17.38
N GLY A 309 -28.91 -10.32 18.16
CA GLY A 309 -30.20 -9.69 18.49
C GLY A 309 -30.07 -8.32 19.17
N ARG A 310 -31.01 -8.00 20.07
CA ARG A 310 -31.18 -6.69 20.73
C ARG A 310 -31.17 -6.76 22.27
N ASP A 311 -31.48 -7.90 22.91
CA ASP A 311 -31.37 -8.06 24.36
C ASP A 311 -29.94 -8.38 24.81
N GLU A 312 -29.32 -7.46 25.55
CA GLU A 312 -27.95 -7.60 26.08
C GLU A 312 -27.78 -8.75 27.10
N LYS A 313 -28.88 -9.33 27.61
CA LYS A 313 -28.86 -10.43 28.59
C LYS A 313 -28.89 -11.82 27.94
N THR A 314 -29.63 -11.98 26.84
CA THR A 314 -29.87 -13.30 26.21
C THR A 314 -29.38 -13.41 24.77
N GLU A 315 -29.05 -12.29 24.10
CA GLU A 315 -28.65 -12.24 22.69
C GLU A 315 -27.25 -11.60 22.53
N PHE A 316 -26.59 -11.88 21.41
CA PHE A 316 -25.38 -11.15 21.02
C PHE A 316 -25.78 -9.79 20.39
N VAL A 317 -25.60 -8.71 21.15
CA VAL A 317 -25.91 -7.35 20.69
C VAL A 317 -24.70 -6.76 19.96
N GLN A 318 -24.81 -6.60 18.63
CA GLN A 318 -23.69 -6.23 17.76
C GLN A 318 -22.95 -4.96 18.20
N ARG A 319 -23.65 -3.94 18.71
CA ARG A 319 -23.03 -2.69 19.20
C ARG A 319 -22.16 -2.83 20.46
N LEU A 320 -22.27 -3.95 21.19
CA LEU A 320 -21.37 -4.27 22.31
C LEU A 320 -20.08 -4.97 21.85
N GLY A 321 -20.11 -5.63 20.69
CA GLY A 321 -18.94 -6.30 20.08
C GLY A 321 -18.44 -7.56 20.81
N GLN A 322 -18.87 -7.83 22.04
CA GLN A 322 -18.50 -8.97 22.87
C GLN A 322 -19.65 -9.36 23.82
N LEU A 323 -19.69 -10.61 24.26
CA LEU A 323 -20.58 -11.03 25.35
C LEU A 323 -20.12 -10.47 26.71
N PRO A 324 -21.05 -10.19 27.65
CA PRO A 324 -20.71 -9.76 29.01
C PRO A 324 -19.83 -10.79 29.75
N LYS A 325 -18.89 -10.32 30.58
CA LYS A 325 -18.06 -11.19 31.44
C LYS A 325 -18.88 -12.08 32.40
N THR A 326 -20.12 -11.69 32.68
CA THR A 326 -21.06 -12.45 33.50
C THR A 326 -21.69 -13.65 32.77
N HIS A 327 -21.62 -13.71 31.44
CA HIS A 327 -22.30 -14.71 30.62
C HIS A 327 -21.77 -16.14 30.85
N LYS A 328 -22.67 -17.13 30.84
CA LYS A 328 -22.38 -18.55 31.14
C LYS A 328 -21.17 -19.10 30.37
N SER A 329 -21.08 -18.82 29.06
CA SER A 329 -20.03 -19.37 28.20
C SER A 329 -18.67 -18.68 28.42
N VAL A 330 -18.64 -17.43 28.87
CA VAL A 330 -17.40 -16.74 29.25
C VAL A 330 -16.85 -17.35 30.54
N LYS A 331 -17.70 -17.46 31.57
CA LYS A 331 -17.34 -18.12 32.84
C LYS A 331 -16.94 -19.59 32.66
N ALA A 332 -17.51 -20.30 31.69
CA ALA A 332 -17.14 -21.68 31.39
C ALA A 332 -15.72 -21.79 30.80
N VAL A 333 -15.35 -20.89 29.89
CA VAL A 333 -13.99 -20.78 29.34
C VAL A 333 -13.00 -20.42 30.46
N GLU A 334 -13.31 -19.40 31.27
CA GLU A 334 -12.47 -18.99 32.42
C GLU A 334 -12.30 -20.13 33.46
N LYS A 335 -13.39 -20.84 33.79
CA LYS A 335 -13.35 -22.00 34.71
C LYS A 335 -12.53 -23.18 34.17
N ALA A 336 -12.47 -23.35 32.86
CA ALA A 336 -11.61 -24.34 32.20
C ALA A 336 -10.14 -23.88 32.08
N GLY A 337 -9.74 -22.81 32.78
CA GLY A 337 -8.37 -22.30 32.78
C GLY A 337 -7.96 -21.67 31.45
N TRP A 338 -8.92 -21.14 30.69
CA TRP A 338 -8.67 -20.44 29.43
C TRP A 338 -8.92 -18.93 29.57
N LEU A 339 -8.09 -18.12 28.94
CA LEU A 339 -8.13 -16.66 28.97
C LEU A 339 -8.71 -16.09 27.67
N LEU A 340 -9.39 -14.94 27.79
CA LEU A 340 -9.83 -14.11 26.67
C LEU A 340 -8.96 -12.85 26.56
N THR A 341 -8.91 -12.27 25.36
CA THR A 341 -8.28 -10.95 25.15
C THR A 341 -9.19 -9.83 25.65
N GLN A 342 -8.70 -8.58 25.68
CA GLN A 342 -9.52 -7.39 26.03
C GLN A 342 -10.71 -7.13 25.07
N ARG A 343 -10.84 -7.88 23.96
CA ARG A 343 -12.03 -7.90 23.09
C ARG A 343 -13.05 -8.99 23.44
N GLY A 344 -12.81 -9.74 24.52
CA GLY A 344 -13.71 -10.75 25.06
C GLY A 344 -14.05 -11.87 24.07
N LEU A 345 -15.24 -12.42 24.25
CA LEU A 345 -15.87 -13.39 23.37
C LEU A 345 -16.83 -12.64 22.43
N GLY A 346 -16.33 -12.26 21.26
CA GLY A 346 -17.05 -11.55 20.20
C GLY A 346 -16.96 -12.26 18.85
N PRO A 347 -17.35 -11.62 17.73
CA PRO A 347 -17.43 -12.25 16.40
C PRO A 347 -16.08 -12.80 15.93
N TRP A 348 -15.00 -12.16 16.37
CA TRP A 348 -13.63 -12.64 16.29
C TRP A 348 -13.03 -12.69 17.70
N ALA A 349 -12.97 -13.87 18.29
CA ALA A 349 -12.43 -14.08 19.62
C ALA A 349 -11.04 -14.76 19.58
N ARG A 350 -10.30 -14.66 20.68
CA ARG A 350 -9.06 -15.41 20.91
C ARG A 350 -9.09 -16.00 22.31
N ILE A 351 -9.06 -17.32 22.37
CA ILE A 351 -9.02 -18.12 23.60
C ILE A 351 -7.61 -18.69 23.72
N TYR A 352 -6.94 -18.46 24.84
CA TYR A 352 -5.52 -18.82 25.01
C TYR A 352 -5.17 -19.17 26.46
N ARG A 353 -4.04 -19.85 26.66
CA ARG A 353 -3.38 -20.00 27.97
C ARG A 353 -2.06 -19.22 27.97
N THR A 354 -1.57 -18.86 29.15
CA THR A 354 -0.21 -18.34 29.29
C THR A 354 0.79 -19.37 28.75
N PRO A 355 1.76 -19.00 27.89
CA PRO A 355 2.66 -19.99 27.28
C PRO A 355 3.49 -20.74 28.32
N GLU A 356 3.39 -22.07 28.30
CA GLU A 356 4.15 -23.01 29.12
C GLU A 356 5.21 -23.69 28.25
N ASP A 357 6.44 -23.84 28.74
CA ASP A 357 7.61 -24.30 27.98
C ASP A 357 7.81 -23.59 26.62
N GLY A 358 7.40 -22.32 26.53
CA GLY A 358 7.42 -21.53 25.29
C GLY A 358 6.39 -21.96 24.23
N ARG A 359 5.56 -22.97 24.51
CA ARG A 359 4.49 -23.45 23.62
C ARG A 359 3.29 -22.51 23.70
N ARG A 360 2.86 -21.99 22.55
CA ARG A 360 1.73 -21.06 22.46
C ARG A 360 0.42 -21.85 22.28
N GLN A 361 -0.36 -21.97 23.35
CA GLN A 361 -1.73 -22.50 23.30
C GLN A 361 -2.72 -21.36 23.04
N CYS A 362 -3.18 -21.20 21.80
CA CYS A 362 -4.11 -20.15 21.42
C CYS A 362 -4.94 -20.56 20.18
N VAL A 363 -6.26 -20.40 20.27
CA VAL A 363 -7.22 -20.68 19.20
C VAL A 363 -8.05 -19.41 18.93
N GLN A 364 -8.23 -19.10 17.65
CA GLN A 364 -9.12 -18.04 17.20
C GLN A 364 -10.50 -18.63 16.91
N LEU A 365 -11.55 -17.89 17.28
CA LEU A 365 -12.91 -18.18 16.84
C LEU A 365 -13.36 -17.14 15.82
N CYS A 366 -13.99 -17.60 14.74
CA CYS A 366 -14.77 -16.78 13.82
C CYS A 366 -16.24 -17.21 13.92
N ILE A 367 -17.15 -16.27 14.18
CA ILE A 367 -18.58 -16.55 14.39
C ILE A 367 -19.39 -15.74 13.37
N PRO A 368 -19.69 -16.29 12.18
CA PRO A 368 -20.41 -15.58 11.11
C PRO A 368 -21.79 -15.08 11.55
N ALA A 369 -22.50 -15.84 12.40
CA ALA A 369 -23.78 -15.46 13.00
C ALA A 369 -23.72 -14.19 13.87
N TRP A 370 -22.53 -13.71 14.25
CA TRP A 370 -22.30 -12.44 14.96
C TRP A 370 -21.70 -11.35 14.05
N GLY A 371 -21.68 -11.57 12.73
CA GLY A 371 -21.21 -10.62 11.73
C GLY A 371 -19.70 -10.68 11.43
N ALA A 372 -19.03 -11.78 11.77
CA ALA A 372 -17.58 -11.94 11.60
C ALA A 372 -17.11 -11.82 10.13
N LEU A 373 -17.93 -12.31 9.18
CA LEU A 373 -17.63 -12.36 7.75
C LEU A 373 -18.60 -11.53 6.88
N THR A 374 -19.54 -10.82 7.48
CA THR A 374 -20.48 -9.92 6.77
C THR A 374 -20.00 -8.47 6.74
N SER A 375 -18.80 -8.19 7.26
CA SER A 375 -18.27 -6.84 7.43
C SER A 375 -16.75 -6.79 7.32
N GLY A 376 -16.19 -5.58 7.18
CA GLY A 376 -14.73 -5.39 7.18
C GLY A 376 -14.02 -5.93 5.94
N GLY A 377 -14.67 -5.88 4.78
CA GLY A 377 -14.09 -6.30 3.50
C GLY A 377 -14.11 -7.79 3.23
N TRP A 378 -14.84 -8.57 4.04
CA TRP A 378 -15.33 -9.89 3.65
C TRP A 378 -16.61 -9.73 2.82
N THR A 379 -16.80 -10.61 1.84
CA THR A 379 -17.99 -10.69 0.98
C THR A 379 -18.15 -12.16 0.64
N ILE A 380 -18.75 -12.91 1.58
CA ILE A 380 -19.06 -14.33 1.41
C ILE A 380 -20.40 -14.43 0.68
N PRO A 381 -20.59 -15.37 -0.26
CA PRO A 381 -21.90 -15.66 -0.84
C PRO A 381 -22.90 -16.09 0.25
N ASP A 382 -24.16 -15.69 0.10
CA ASP A 382 -25.25 -16.18 0.93
C ASP A 382 -25.44 -17.70 0.73
N ASP A 383 -25.97 -18.38 1.74
CA ASP A 383 -26.24 -19.83 1.78
C ASP A 383 -25.05 -20.76 1.43
N LEU A 384 -23.80 -20.25 1.47
CA LEU A 384 -22.59 -21.03 1.22
C LEU A 384 -22.44 -22.19 2.22
N ALA A 385 -22.38 -23.43 1.71
CA ALA A 385 -22.25 -24.63 2.54
C ALA A 385 -20.99 -24.60 3.43
N PRO A 386 -21.01 -25.21 4.63
CA PRO A 386 -19.87 -25.21 5.56
C PRO A 386 -18.56 -25.72 4.95
N ALA A 387 -18.63 -26.71 4.04
CA ALA A 387 -17.48 -27.23 3.30
C ALA A 387 -16.88 -26.18 2.34
N ASP A 388 -17.72 -25.48 1.57
CA ASP A 388 -17.27 -24.42 0.66
C ASP A 388 -16.80 -23.17 1.41
N LEU A 389 -17.37 -22.86 2.58
CA LEU A 389 -16.84 -21.83 3.47
C LEU A 389 -15.43 -22.20 3.98
N ALA A 390 -15.19 -23.48 4.29
CA ALA A 390 -13.88 -23.96 4.68
C ALA A 390 -12.87 -23.88 3.51
N ARG A 391 -13.28 -24.28 2.30
CA ARG A 391 -12.53 -24.16 1.04
C ARG A 391 -12.17 -22.71 0.70
N LEU A 392 -13.12 -21.78 0.82
CA LEU A 392 -12.96 -20.33 0.60
C LEU A 392 -11.92 -19.75 1.57
N LEU A 393 -12.14 -19.94 2.87
CA LEU A 393 -11.26 -19.39 3.90
C LEU A 393 -9.88 -20.07 3.89
N GLY A 394 -9.80 -21.36 3.55
CA GLY A 394 -8.56 -22.12 3.42
C GLY A 394 -7.74 -21.70 2.20
N THR A 395 -8.40 -21.42 1.08
CA THR A 395 -7.76 -20.84 -0.11
C THR A 395 -7.21 -19.44 0.17
N TYR A 396 -7.98 -18.60 0.89
CA TYR A 396 -7.45 -17.32 1.41
C TYR A 396 -6.28 -17.55 2.38
N ALA A 397 -6.33 -18.55 3.26
CA ALA A 397 -5.26 -18.85 4.21
C ALA A 397 -3.94 -19.24 3.52
N LYS A 398 -4.04 -20.11 2.52
CA LYS A 398 -2.93 -20.57 1.67
C LYS A 398 -2.31 -19.41 0.88
N ARG A 399 -3.13 -18.57 0.25
CA ARG A 399 -2.64 -17.44 -0.57
C ARG A 399 -2.17 -16.23 0.27
N VAL A 400 -2.88 -15.88 1.35
CA VAL A 400 -2.73 -14.61 2.09
C VAL A 400 -2.24 -14.81 3.53
N LEU A 401 -3.07 -15.34 4.42
CA LEU A 401 -2.77 -15.92 5.75
C LEU A 401 -4.08 -16.41 6.40
N THR A 402 -3.98 -17.25 7.42
CA THR A 402 -5.13 -17.67 8.25
C THR A 402 -5.95 -16.45 8.70
N PRO A 403 -7.25 -16.35 8.34
CA PRO A 403 -8.07 -15.17 8.58
C PRO A 403 -8.04 -14.66 10.03
N ARG A 404 -7.95 -13.34 10.21
CA ARG A 404 -7.81 -12.71 11.53
C ARG A 404 -8.52 -11.37 11.61
N GLY A 405 -9.83 -11.41 11.88
CA GLY A 405 -10.67 -10.21 11.90
C GLY A 405 -11.09 -9.80 10.50
N SER A 406 -11.27 -8.50 10.28
CA SER A 406 -11.45 -7.94 8.94
C SER A 406 -10.24 -8.19 8.05
N THR A 407 -10.44 -8.20 6.72
CA THR A 407 -9.34 -8.36 5.74
C THR A 407 -8.23 -7.31 5.93
N ALA A 408 -8.60 -6.09 6.33
CA ALA A 408 -7.68 -5.03 6.71
C ALA A 408 -6.81 -5.35 7.94
N VAL A 409 -7.30 -6.15 8.89
CA VAL A 409 -6.51 -6.61 10.05
C VAL A 409 -5.64 -7.81 9.66
N SER A 410 -6.17 -8.79 8.92
CA SER A 410 -5.36 -9.85 8.31
C SER A 410 -4.15 -9.25 7.57
N GLY A 411 -4.36 -8.20 6.76
CA GLY A 411 -3.29 -7.53 6.03
C GLY A 411 -2.21 -6.85 6.88
N LEU A 412 -2.54 -6.29 8.05
CA LEU A 412 -1.54 -5.77 9.01
C LEU A 412 -0.76 -6.91 9.68
N GLU A 413 -1.45 -8.01 10.00
CA GLU A 413 -0.83 -9.22 10.55
C GLU A 413 0.08 -9.88 9.50
N LEU A 414 -0.23 -9.79 8.20
CA LEU A 414 0.65 -10.22 7.10
C LEU A 414 1.97 -9.45 7.09
N VAL A 415 1.91 -8.12 7.16
CA VAL A 415 3.12 -7.27 7.26
C VAL A 415 3.94 -7.69 8.48
N THR A 416 3.29 -7.87 9.63
CA THR A 416 3.95 -8.23 10.89
C THR A 416 4.54 -9.64 10.89
N ALA A 417 3.93 -10.60 10.18
CA ALA A 417 4.40 -11.97 10.08
C ALA A 417 5.59 -12.12 9.10
N LEU A 418 5.64 -11.30 8.04
CA LEU A 418 6.74 -11.25 7.07
C LEU A 418 7.90 -10.34 7.52
N ARG A 419 7.60 -9.30 8.31
CA ARG A 419 8.55 -8.37 8.92
C ARG A 419 8.33 -8.30 10.44
N PRO A 420 8.60 -9.39 11.20
CA PRO A 420 8.48 -9.37 12.65
C PRO A 420 9.48 -8.34 13.22
N PRO A 421 9.09 -7.53 14.22
CA PRO A 421 9.95 -6.45 14.74
C PRO A 421 11.12 -6.95 15.59
N THR A 422 11.02 -8.17 16.12
CA THR A 422 11.92 -8.70 17.16
C THR A 422 12.34 -10.13 16.87
N ARG A 423 13.61 -10.46 17.15
CA ARG A 423 14.15 -11.81 17.20
C ARG A 423 14.74 -12.09 18.59
N ALA A 424 14.80 -13.36 18.97
CA ALA A 424 15.61 -13.78 20.10
C ALA A 424 17.10 -13.58 19.77
N VAL A 425 17.83 -12.95 20.69
CA VAL A 425 19.29 -12.78 20.64
C VAL A 425 19.87 -13.37 21.92
N ARG A 426 20.88 -14.23 21.79
CA ARG A 426 21.56 -14.84 22.93
C ARG A 426 22.57 -13.85 23.52
N THR A 427 22.56 -13.72 24.84
CA THR A 427 23.56 -12.97 25.63
C THR A 427 24.25 -13.93 26.59
N ASP A 428 25.32 -13.49 27.25
CA ASP A 428 26.01 -14.28 28.28
C ASP A 428 25.09 -14.61 29.47
N THR A 429 24.08 -13.76 29.70
CA THR A 429 23.06 -13.90 30.75
C THR A 429 21.81 -14.67 30.31
N GLY A 430 21.68 -15.10 29.05
CA GLY A 430 20.51 -15.85 28.57
C GLY A 430 20.03 -15.42 27.18
N TRP A 431 18.76 -14.98 27.09
CA TRP A 431 18.13 -14.53 25.85
C TRP A 431 17.44 -13.17 26.04
N THR A 432 17.61 -12.28 25.06
CA THR A 432 16.94 -10.98 25.00
C THR A 432 16.23 -10.78 23.66
N SER A 433 15.43 -9.71 23.56
CA SER A 433 14.78 -9.28 22.32
C SER A 433 15.67 -8.28 21.57
N GLY A 434 16.16 -8.66 20.40
CA GLY A 434 16.87 -7.75 19.49
C GLY A 434 16.08 -7.46 18.21
N ALA A 435 16.44 -6.40 17.50
CA ALA A 435 15.80 -6.01 16.24
C ALA A 435 16.01 -7.03 15.10
N VAL A 436 15.07 -7.06 14.16
CA VAL A 436 15.17 -7.76 12.88
C VAL A 436 15.52 -6.77 11.78
N GLU A 437 16.52 -7.09 10.98
CA GLU A 437 16.99 -6.27 9.86
C GLU A 437 15.88 -6.06 8.81
N GLY A 438 15.68 -4.81 8.39
CA GLY A 438 14.61 -4.45 7.45
C GLY A 438 13.19 -4.51 8.03
N SER A 439 13.05 -4.63 9.36
CA SER A 439 11.78 -4.50 10.09
C SER A 439 11.76 -3.21 10.93
N ARG A 440 10.57 -2.73 11.27
CA ARG A 440 10.35 -1.57 12.14
C ARG A 440 10.41 -1.94 13.63
N PRO A 441 10.75 -1.01 14.54
CA PRO A 441 10.79 -1.26 15.98
C PRO A 441 9.42 -1.69 16.53
N LYS A 442 9.44 -2.55 17.56
CA LYS A 442 8.25 -3.18 18.18
C LYS A 442 7.22 -2.18 18.70
N ASP A 443 7.70 -1.06 19.21
CA ASP A 443 6.89 -0.05 19.92
C ASP A 443 6.59 1.16 19.03
N GLY A 444 6.98 1.09 17.74
CA GLY A 444 6.80 2.16 16.77
C GLY A 444 7.75 3.35 16.98
N PHE A 445 7.36 4.47 16.40
CA PHE A 445 7.91 5.81 16.62
C PHE A 445 6.85 6.83 16.16
N ASP A 446 6.90 8.04 16.69
CA ASP A 446 5.97 9.08 16.26
C ASP A 446 6.38 9.69 14.89
N PRO A 447 5.40 10.09 14.05
CA PRO A 447 5.62 10.73 12.75
C PRO A 447 5.90 12.24 12.87
N ALA A 448 6.18 12.90 11.75
CA ALA A 448 6.32 14.36 11.72
C ALA A 448 4.96 15.09 11.80
N PRO A 449 4.91 16.35 12.29
CA PRO A 449 3.68 17.14 12.38
C PRO A 449 2.95 17.33 11.04
N SER A 450 3.67 17.50 9.93
CA SER A 450 3.07 17.64 8.59
C SER A 450 2.36 16.35 8.11
N GLU A 451 2.84 15.19 8.51
CA GLU A 451 2.35 13.89 8.02
C GLU A 451 0.97 13.49 8.61
N VAL A 452 0.65 13.96 9.83
CA VAL A 452 -0.48 13.43 10.61
C VAL A 452 -1.86 13.96 10.17
N PRO A 453 -2.95 13.21 10.42
CA PRO A 453 -4.31 13.76 10.29
C PRO A 453 -4.59 14.80 11.39
N ASP A 454 -5.40 15.82 11.08
CA ASP A 454 -5.74 16.98 11.94
C ASP A 454 -6.35 16.63 13.31
N VAL A 455 -6.76 15.38 13.53
CA VAL A 455 -7.23 14.89 14.84
C VAL A 455 -6.11 14.39 15.77
N HIS A 456 -4.85 14.32 15.28
CA HIS A 456 -3.70 13.76 16.00
C HIS A 456 -3.12 14.77 17.02
N PRO A 457 -2.54 14.32 18.16
CA PRO A 457 -1.87 15.22 19.11
C PRO A 457 -0.83 16.15 18.46
N LEU A 458 0.06 15.60 17.61
CA LEU A 458 1.08 16.39 16.87
C LEU A 458 0.52 17.34 15.78
N ALA A 459 -0.81 17.43 15.62
CA ALA A 459 -1.43 18.39 14.70
C ALA A 459 -1.96 19.65 15.42
N GLN A 460 -1.87 19.73 16.75
CA GLN A 460 -2.47 20.82 17.55
C GLN A 460 -1.93 22.21 17.17
N ASP A 461 -0.62 22.35 17.02
CA ASP A 461 0.06 23.62 16.72
C ASP A 461 0.37 23.81 15.22
N ARG A 462 -0.10 22.91 14.35
CA ARG A 462 0.19 22.93 12.92
C ARG A 462 -0.64 24.03 12.21
N GLN A 463 -0.01 24.80 11.33
CA GLN A 463 -0.74 25.84 10.58
C GLN A 463 -1.58 25.23 9.44
N LEU A 464 -2.55 25.98 8.95
CA LEU A 464 -3.39 25.55 7.83
C LEU A 464 -2.55 25.53 6.54
N GLY A 465 -2.38 24.36 5.92
CA GLY A 465 -1.53 24.17 4.75
C GLY A 465 -0.17 23.53 5.05
N ASP A 466 0.20 23.38 6.32
CA ASP A 466 1.40 22.62 6.74
C ASP A 466 1.18 21.08 6.65
N GLU A 467 0.02 20.61 6.21
CA GLU A 467 -0.19 19.19 5.89
C GLU A 467 0.65 18.71 4.70
N LEU A 468 1.17 17.50 4.82
CA LEU A 468 1.76 16.73 3.71
C LEU A 468 0.72 16.56 2.60
N VAL A 469 0.98 17.11 1.42
CA VAL A 469 0.05 17.14 0.29
C VAL A 469 -0.01 15.75 -0.36
N THR A 470 -0.82 14.85 0.19
CA THR A 470 -0.93 13.44 -0.24
C THR A 470 -2.36 12.90 -0.14
N GLU A 471 -3.06 12.93 -1.28
CA GLU A 471 -4.21 12.08 -1.57
C GLU A 471 -4.15 11.70 -3.07
N ALA A 472 -5.01 10.77 -3.50
CA ALA A 472 -5.14 10.41 -4.91
C ALA A 472 -6.11 11.36 -5.63
N TRP A 473 -5.93 11.57 -6.95
CA TRP A 473 -6.65 12.60 -7.69
C TRP A 473 -8.18 12.44 -7.69
N ASP A 474 -8.87 13.58 -7.70
CA ASP A 474 -10.25 13.72 -8.20
C ASP A 474 -10.24 14.94 -9.14
N TRP A 475 -9.99 14.70 -10.44
CA TRP A 475 -9.74 15.75 -11.43
C TRP A 475 -10.50 15.48 -12.73
N HIS A 476 -10.99 16.54 -13.34
CA HIS A 476 -11.41 16.59 -14.73
C HIS A 476 -11.11 17.98 -15.31
N ARG A 477 -11.28 18.15 -16.61
CA ARG A 477 -11.12 19.43 -17.31
C ARG A 477 -12.19 19.61 -18.37
N GLU A 478 -12.24 20.81 -18.93
CA GLU A 478 -12.98 21.10 -20.16
C GLU A 478 -12.53 20.19 -21.31
N LEU A 479 -13.50 19.79 -22.13
CA LEU A 479 -13.28 19.00 -23.34
C LEU A 479 -12.80 19.90 -24.48
N THR A 480 -11.75 19.48 -25.19
CA THR A 480 -11.40 20.08 -26.48
C THR A 480 -12.44 19.71 -27.53
N ASP A 481 -12.57 20.49 -28.61
CA ASP A 481 -13.63 20.26 -29.61
C ASP A 481 -13.45 18.94 -30.36
N ALA A 482 -12.21 18.44 -30.48
CA ALA A 482 -11.93 17.09 -30.98
C ALA A 482 -12.41 15.98 -30.04
N GLU A 483 -12.39 16.20 -28.72
CA GLU A 483 -12.90 15.25 -27.73
C GLU A 483 -14.44 15.30 -27.68
N LYS A 484 -15.05 16.49 -27.76
CA LYS A 484 -16.51 16.66 -27.89
C LYS A 484 -17.08 15.96 -29.13
N ALA A 485 -16.30 15.86 -30.21
CA ALA A 485 -16.67 15.21 -31.46
C ALA A 485 -16.48 13.68 -31.46
N ALA A 486 -15.85 13.11 -30.43
CA ALA A 486 -15.74 11.65 -30.29
C ALA A 486 -17.09 11.05 -29.88
N PRO A 487 -17.49 9.86 -30.40
CA PRO A 487 -18.76 9.24 -30.03
C PRO A 487 -18.78 8.70 -28.59
N PHE A 488 -17.64 8.23 -28.07
CA PHE A 488 -17.54 7.57 -26.78
C PHE A 488 -16.45 8.14 -25.89
N ALA A 489 -16.59 7.92 -24.58
CA ALA A 489 -15.53 8.01 -23.59
C ALA A 489 -15.25 6.62 -23.01
N VAL A 490 -13.97 6.28 -22.83
CA VAL A 490 -13.51 4.97 -22.36
C VAL A 490 -12.66 5.12 -21.09
N GLY A 491 -12.99 4.34 -20.05
CA GLY A 491 -12.26 4.31 -18.78
C GLY A 491 -11.27 3.14 -18.70
N LEU A 492 -10.08 3.43 -18.18
CA LEU A 492 -9.03 2.43 -17.86
C LEU A 492 -8.65 2.53 -16.37
N ASP A 493 -8.76 1.43 -15.64
CA ASP A 493 -8.44 1.35 -14.20
C ASP A 493 -7.17 0.52 -13.94
N VAL A 494 -6.18 1.11 -13.26
CA VAL A 494 -4.91 0.44 -12.94
C VAL A 494 -5.13 -0.62 -11.85
N ASN A 495 -4.98 -1.89 -12.23
CA ASN A 495 -5.18 -3.02 -11.34
C ASN A 495 -4.31 -2.89 -10.07
N MET A 496 -4.98 -2.72 -8.93
CA MET A 496 -4.38 -2.65 -7.59
C MET A 496 -3.21 -1.64 -7.49
N ALA A 497 -3.38 -0.41 -7.96
CA ALA A 497 -2.29 0.58 -8.08
C ALA A 497 -1.44 0.75 -6.82
N PHE A 498 -2.06 0.89 -5.63
CA PHE A 498 -1.34 1.02 -4.36
C PHE A 498 -0.58 -0.26 -3.94
N LEU A 499 -1.05 -1.46 -4.33
CA LEU A 499 -0.27 -2.69 -4.12
C LEU A 499 0.97 -2.68 -5.02
N ALA A 500 0.82 -2.28 -6.29
CA ALA A 500 1.94 -2.19 -7.22
C ALA A 500 2.99 -1.17 -6.77
N ALA A 501 2.55 0.01 -6.32
CA ALA A 501 3.41 1.08 -5.82
C ALA A 501 4.20 0.72 -4.54
N ALA A 502 3.69 -0.19 -3.71
CA ALA A 502 4.38 -0.67 -2.51
C ALA A 502 5.51 -1.69 -2.80
N GLY A 503 5.65 -2.19 -4.03
CA GLY A 503 6.70 -3.13 -4.42
C GLY A 503 8.08 -2.48 -4.45
N ARG A 504 9.05 -3.04 -3.70
CA ARG A 504 10.42 -2.50 -3.51
C ARG A 504 10.55 -1.06 -3.00
N LEU A 505 9.44 -0.38 -2.67
CA LEU A 505 9.44 1.01 -2.20
C LEU A 505 10.27 1.15 -0.92
N ILE A 506 11.17 2.14 -0.91
CA ILE A 506 12.00 2.47 0.26
C ILE A 506 11.14 3.24 1.25
N LEU A 507 11.01 2.70 2.46
CA LEU A 507 10.09 3.15 3.50
C LEU A 507 10.81 3.35 4.84
N PRO A 508 10.32 4.24 5.72
CA PRO A 508 10.94 4.51 7.01
C PRO A 508 11.03 3.29 7.93
N LEU A 509 12.21 3.09 8.51
CA LEU A 509 12.48 2.17 9.61
C LEU A 509 12.85 2.89 10.91
N SER A 510 13.29 4.15 10.82
CA SER A 510 13.51 5.10 11.92
C SER A 510 12.43 6.20 11.99
N GLY A 511 12.37 6.91 13.12
CA GLY A 511 11.59 8.13 13.27
C GLY A 511 12.17 9.34 12.49
N PRO A 512 11.45 10.47 12.46
CA PRO A 512 11.86 11.70 11.79
C PRO A 512 13.07 12.36 12.46
N VAL A 513 14.01 12.84 11.64
CA VAL A 513 15.01 13.86 11.98
C VAL A 513 14.67 15.14 11.23
N GLN A 514 14.54 16.26 11.94
CA GLN A 514 14.25 17.57 11.34
C GLN A 514 15.55 18.22 10.87
N GLU A 515 15.59 18.65 9.61
CA GLU A 515 16.73 19.35 9.00
C GLU A 515 16.27 20.62 8.28
N PHE A 516 17.08 21.68 8.33
CA PHE A 516 16.81 22.98 7.70
C PHE A 516 17.76 23.23 6.52
N ASN A 517 17.21 23.68 5.40
CA ASN A 517 17.89 23.82 4.11
C ASN A 517 18.64 22.55 3.63
N PRO A 518 18.10 21.32 3.78
CA PRO A 518 18.82 20.10 3.42
C PRO A 518 18.94 19.91 1.91
N VAL A 519 20.06 19.34 1.46
CA VAL A 519 20.23 18.91 0.07
C VAL A 519 19.29 17.74 -0.22
N PHE A 520 18.51 17.83 -1.31
CA PHE A 520 17.57 16.78 -1.67
C PHE A 520 18.27 15.48 -2.08
N ASP A 521 17.99 14.39 -1.36
CA ASP A 521 18.38 13.02 -1.74
C ASP A 521 17.12 12.17 -2.02
N PRO A 522 16.91 11.68 -3.26
CA PRO A 522 15.76 10.83 -3.59
C PRO A 522 15.83 9.42 -2.99
N LYS A 523 16.93 9.03 -2.32
CA LYS A 523 17.06 7.73 -1.64
C LYS A 523 16.63 7.77 -0.18
N THR A 524 16.67 8.92 0.48
CA THR A 524 16.29 9.10 1.88
C THR A 524 14.80 9.45 1.96
N PRO A 525 13.91 8.53 2.41
CA PRO A 525 12.50 8.84 2.52
C PRO A 525 12.23 9.87 3.62
N GLY A 526 11.22 10.70 3.39
CA GLY A 526 10.89 11.81 4.27
C GLY A 526 9.83 12.74 3.66
N SER A 527 9.41 13.70 4.48
CA SER A 527 8.59 14.83 4.09
C SER A 527 9.48 16.06 3.90
N TRP A 528 9.29 16.81 2.82
CA TRP A 528 10.15 17.93 2.42
C TRP A 528 9.28 19.17 2.15
N LEU A 529 9.62 20.31 2.76
CA LEU A 529 9.00 21.60 2.49
C LEU A 529 9.71 22.23 1.29
N VAL A 530 9.02 22.32 0.14
CA VAL A 530 9.60 22.79 -1.14
C VAL A 530 8.60 23.73 -1.80
N ASP A 531 9.08 24.82 -2.42
CA ASP A 531 8.27 25.59 -3.36
C ASP A 531 8.29 24.95 -4.75
N LEU A 532 7.11 24.56 -5.25
CA LEU A 532 6.91 24.03 -6.59
C LEU A 532 6.00 24.92 -7.45
N SER A 533 5.71 26.15 -7.02
CA SER A 533 4.85 27.10 -7.78
C SER A 533 5.40 27.46 -9.16
N GLY A 534 6.73 27.50 -9.30
CA GLY A 534 7.43 27.74 -10.56
C GLY A 534 7.53 26.52 -11.49
N ILE A 535 6.93 25.36 -11.17
CA ILE A 535 6.99 24.19 -12.04
C ILE A 535 6.02 24.30 -13.22
N ASP A 536 6.49 24.02 -14.43
CA ASP A 536 5.59 23.93 -15.58
C ASP A 536 4.79 22.61 -15.56
N THR A 537 3.51 22.70 -15.91
CA THR A 537 2.60 21.55 -16.02
C THR A 537 1.79 21.66 -17.31
N ASN A 538 1.67 20.57 -18.05
CA ASN A 538 0.80 20.54 -19.23
C ASN A 538 -0.67 20.69 -18.75
N PRO A 539 -1.44 21.70 -19.22
CA PRO A 539 -2.81 21.94 -18.77
C PRO A 539 -3.81 20.84 -19.16
N LEU A 540 -3.45 19.95 -20.10
CA LEU A 540 -4.23 18.77 -20.48
C LEU A 540 -3.98 17.56 -19.54
N LEU A 541 -3.17 17.72 -18.49
CA LEU A 541 -2.86 16.69 -17.49
C LEU A 541 -3.03 17.24 -16.06
N PRO A 542 -3.47 16.41 -15.10
CA PRO A 542 -3.53 16.81 -13.70
C PRO A 542 -2.12 16.99 -13.13
N SER A 543 -1.90 18.08 -12.40
CA SER A 543 -0.70 18.27 -11.58
C SER A 543 -0.55 17.11 -10.58
N PRO A 544 0.59 16.39 -10.55
CA PRO A 544 0.83 15.31 -9.60
C PRO A 544 1.13 15.81 -8.19
N PHE A 545 1.24 17.13 -7.99
CA PHE A 545 1.66 17.74 -6.73
C PHE A 545 0.48 18.02 -5.81
N THR A 546 -0.68 18.39 -6.36
CA THR A 546 -1.93 18.69 -5.64
C THR A 546 -2.92 17.51 -5.69
N ALA A 547 -4.01 17.58 -4.92
CA ALA A 547 -5.05 16.54 -4.91
C ALA A 547 -6.14 16.76 -5.98
N ASP A 548 -6.40 18.02 -6.32
CA ASP A 548 -7.37 18.47 -7.33
C ASP A 548 -6.74 18.63 -8.73
N GLY A 549 -5.45 18.31 -8.90
CA GLY A 549 -4.73 18.47 -10.17
C GLY A 549 -4.36 19.92 -10.54
N SER A 550 -4.61 20.90 -9.66
CA SER A 550 -4.22 22.31 -9.87
C SER A 550 -2.70 22.55 -9.82
N ARG A 551 -2.21 23.65 -10.43
CA ARG A 551 -0.79 24.05 -10.27
C ARG A 551 -0.52 24.46 -8.80
N PRO A 552 0.63 24.08 -8.21
CA PRO A 552 1.03 24.59 -6.90
C PRO A 552 1.12 26.13 -6.90
N THR A 553 0.83 26.74 -5.76
CA THR A 553 0.76 28.21 -5.59
C THR A 553 1.79 28.77 -4.61
N GLY A 554 2.63 27.92 -4.01
CA GLY A 554 3.74 28.31 -3.15
C GLY A 554 4.41 27.11 -2.47
N PRO A 555 5.17 27.32 -1.37
CA PRO A 555 5.75 26.28 -0.56
C PRO A 555 4.69 25.34 0.04
N ALA A 556 4.95 24.03 -0.03
CA ALA A 556 4.13 23.02 0.65
C ALA A 556 4.96 21.78 1.02
N TRP A 557 4.41 20.94 1.90
CA TRP A 557 5.02 19.68 2.30
C TRP A 557 4.73 18.58 1.27
N TYR A 558 5.79 18.02 0.68
CA TYR A 558 5.75 16.95 -0.30
C TYR A 558 6.48 15.70 0.18
N SER A 559 6.02 14.51 -0.23
CA SER A 559 6.80 13.29 0.02
C SER A 559 8.00 13.21 -0.93
N THR A 560 8.99 12.41 -0.56
CA THR A 560 10.19 12.16 -1.39
C THR A 560 9.84 11.70 -2.80
N ALA A 561 8.75 10.94 -2.97
CA ALA A 561 8.28 10.48 -4.28
C ALA A 561 7.81 11.63 -5.17
N LYS A 562 7.14 12.65 -4.60
CA LYS A 562 6.76 13.87 -5.33
C LYS A 562 7.96 14.75 -5.65
N VAL A 563 8.85 15.01 -4.69
CA VAL A 563 10.03 15.88 -4.94
C VAL A 563 10.99 15.25 -5.97
N ALA A 564 11.23 13.93 -5.90
CA ALA A 564 11.99 13.22 -6.93
C ALA A 564 11.34 13.33 -8.32
N TYR A 565 10.00 13.35 -8.37
CA TYR A 565 9.28 13.52 -9.63
C TYR A 565 9.28 14.97 -10.14
N ALA A 566 9.28 15.98 -9.25
CA ALA A 566 9.50 17.37 -9.65
C ALA A 566 10.84 17.53 -10.38
N VAL A 567 11.90 16.88 -9.88
CA VAL A 567 13.21 16.83 -10.55
C VAL A 567 13.15 16.06 -11.88
N GLU A 568 12.39 14.96 -12.00
CA GLU A 568 12.13 14.28 -13.28
C GLU A 568 11.36 15.16 -14.30
N LEU A 569 10.55 16.11 -13.82
CA LEU A 569 9.89 17.11 -14.66
C LEU A 569 10.77 18.34 -14.96
N GLY A 570 11.99 18.42 -14.42
CA GLY A 570 12.94 19.51 -14.67
C GLY A 570 12.95 20.64 -13.62
N ALA A 571 12.25 20.50 -12.50
CA ALA A 571 12.27 21.49 -11.43
C ALA A 571 13.64 21.53 -10.72
N THR A 572 14.16 22.74 -10.49
CA THR A 572 15.27 22.97 -9.55
C THR A 572 14.68 23.06 -8.15
N VAL A 573 14.87 22.02 -7.34
CA VAL A 573 14.31 21.96 -5.98
C VAL A 573 15.31 22.47 -4.94
N GLN A 574 14.84 23.34 -4.05
CA GLN A 574 15.58 23.83 -2.88
C GLN A 574 14.68 23.62 -1.64
N PRO A 575 14.85 22.51 -0.89
CA PRO A 575 14.07 22.27 0.31
C PRO A 575 14.39 23.30 1.40
N LEU A 576 13.37 23.87 2.03
CA LEU A 576 13.51 24.82 3.14
C LEU A 576 13.66 24.07 4.48
N GLU A 577 12.92 22.97 4.63
CA GLU A 577 12.91 22.10 5.81
C GLU A 577 12.60 20.66 5.35
N ALA A 578 13.06 19.65 6.08
CA ALA A 578 12.63 18.27 5.87
C ALA A 578 12.58 17.45 7.17
N TYR A 579 11.77 16.38 7.17
CA TYR A 579 11.73 15.35 8.20
C TYR A 579 12.23 14.02 7.61
N LEU A 580 13.54 13.80 7.68
CA LEU A 580 14.26 12.70 7.02
C LEU A 580 14.31 11.43 7.87
N ARG A 581 14.57 10.28 7.21
CA ARG A 581 14.48 8.94 7.79
C ARG A 581 15.72 8.11 7.40
N HIS A 582 16.82 8.31 8.12
CA HIS A 582 18.13 7.74 7.74
C HIS A 582 18.19 6.21 7.80
N GLU A 583 17.42 5.56 8.69
CA GLU A 583 17.14 4.13 8.56
C GLU A 583 15.88 3.92 7.73
N SER A 584 16.04 3.24 6.59
CA SER A 584 14.96 2.94 5.65
C SER A 584 15.20 1.63 4.90
N GLY A 585 14.17 1.11 4.23
CA GLY A 585 14.31 -0.06 3.38
C GLY A 585 12.99 -0.58 2.78
N PRO A 586 13.04 -1.68 2.00
CA PRO A 586 11.88 -2.27 1.33
C PRO A 586 11.00 -3.08 2.32
N TYR A 587 10.41 -2.39 3.29
CA TYR A 587 9.62 -2.98 4.38
C TYR A 587 8.45 -3.80 3.83
N LEU A 588 7.64 -3.22 2.95
CA LEU A 588 6.45 -3.85 2.37
C LEU A 588 6.72 -4.80 1.18
N ASP A 589 7.95 -4.94 0.70
CA ASP A 589 8.24 -5.77 -0.50
C ASP A 589 7.84 -7.26 -0.37
N PRO A 590 8.06 -7.96 0.77
CA PRO A 590 7.54 -9.32 0.95
C PRO A 590 6.01 -9.39 0.97
N TRP A 591 5.35 -8.39 1.57
CA TRP A 591 3.89 -8.27 1.62
C TRP A 591 3.31 -8.03 0.22
N HIS A 592 3.94 -7.14 -0.55
CA HIS A 592 3.64 -6.90 -1.96
C HIS A 592 3.75 -8.20 -2.77
N LYS A 593 4.89 -8.90 -2.66
CA LYS A 593 5.14 -10.14 -3.40
C LYS A 593 4.07 -11.20 -3.12
N ARG A 594 3.74 -11.43 -1.84
CA ARG A 594 2.72 -12.44 -1.48
C ARG A 594 1.32 -12.04 -1.91
N LEU A 595 0.89 -10.78 -1.74
CA LEU A 595 -0.43 -10.35 -2.22
C LEU A 595 -0.52 -10.29 -3.75
N ARG A 596 0.58 -9.98 -4.45
CA ARG A 596 0.63 -10.07 -5.92
C ARG A 596 0.47 -11.52 -6.40
N ALA A 597 1.19 -12.46 -5.80
CA ALA A 597 1.03 -13.89 -6.11
C ALA A 597 -0.41 -14.34 -5.83
N ALA A 598 -0.90 -14.10 -4.61
CA ALA A 598 -2.28 -14.41 -4.21
C ALA A 598 -3.32 -13.92 -5.23
N TYR A 599 -3.22 -12.66 -5.66
CA TYR A 599 -4.15 -12.07 -6.64
C TYR A 599 -4.02 -12.71 -8.03
N VAL A 600 -2.80 -12.91 -8.55
CA VAL A 600 -2.58 -13.53 -9.87
C VAL A 600 -3.04 -14.99 -9.88
N ASP A 601 -2.76 -15.76 -8.82
CA ASP A 601 -3.20 -17.15 -8.66
C ASP A 601 -4.73 -17.25 -8.64
N THR A 602 -5.41 -16.30 -7.98
CA THR A 602 -6.88 -16.23 -7.97
C THR A 602 -7.47 -15.84 -9.32
N MET A 603 -6.88 -14.86 -10.01
CA MET A 603 -7.35 -14.48 -11.35
C MET A 603 -7.16 -15.61 -12.36
N ALA A 604 -6.06 -16.37 -12.27
CA ALA A 604 -5.83 -17.55 -13.10
C ALA A 604 -6.83 -18.68 -12.80
N ALA A 605 -7.19 -18.89 -11.53
CA ALA A 605 -8.25 -19.83 -11.13
C ALA A 605 -9.65 -19.40 -11.64
N LEU A 606 -9.85 -18.10 -11.86
CA LEU A 606 -11.05 -17.50 -12.46
C LEU A 606 -10.93 -17.30 -13.99
N GLY A 607 -10.04 -18.06 -14.66
CA GLY A 607 -9.94 -18.08 -16.13
C GLY A 607 -9.12 -16.97 -16.77
N VAL A 608 -8.49 -16.08 -15.99
CA VAL A 608 -7.67 -14.96 -16.49
C VAL A 608 -6.17 -15.19 -16.16
N PRO A 609 -5.45 -16.04 -16.92
CA PRO A 609 -4.02 -16.28 -16.70
C PRO A 609 -3.17 -15.05 -17.04
N LEU A 610 -1.99 -14.96 -16.43
CA LEU A 610 -1.13 -13.77 -16.44
C LEU A 610 -0.78 -13.22 -17.83
N THR A 611 -0.67 -14.11 -18.83
CA THR A 611 -0.24 -13.80 -20.21
C THR A 611 -1.40 -13.56 -21.18
N LEU A 612 -2.66 -13.72 -20.78
CA LEU A 612 -3.79 -13.72 -21.72
C LEU A 612 -3.84 -12.42 -22.55
N ALA A 613 -3.69 -11.26 -21.91
CA ALA A 613 -3.67 -9.95 -22.58
C ALA A 613 -2.49 -9.73 -23.54
N ASP A 614 -1.42 -10.52 -23.44
CA ASP A 614 -0.27 -10.46 -24.35
C ASP A 614 -0.42 -11.39 -25.56
N THR A 615 -1.26 -12.44 -25.45
CA THR A 615 -1.51 -13.43 -26.52
C THR A 615 -2.82 -13.20 -27.26
N ASP A 616 -3.86 -12.76 -26.54
CA ASP A 616 -5.20 -12.47 -27.06
C ASP A 616 -5.84 -11.33 -26.23
N PRO A 617 -5.71 -10.08 -26.69
CA PRO A 617 -6.28 -8.91 -26.01
C PRO A 617 -7.81 -8.90 -25.95
N LEU A 618 -8.50 -9.60 -26.86
CA LEU A 618 -9.97 -9.67 -26.88
C LEU A 618 -10.45 -10.70 -25.86
N ALA A 619 -9.98 -11.95 -25.95
CA ALA A 619 -10.31 -12.97 -24.97
C ALA A 619 -9.92 -12.57 -23.53
N PHE A 620 -8.91 -11.71 -23.36
CA PHE A 620 -8.64 -11.08 -22.06
C PHE A 620 -9.76 -10.15 -21.57
N LEU A 621 -10.33 -9.30 -22.43
CA LEU A 621 -11.43 -8.41 -22.07
C LEU A 621 -12.69 -9.21 -21.73
N ASP A 622 -13.01 -10.21 -22.55
CA ASP A 622 -14.17 -11.09 -22.39
C ASP A 622 -14.07 -11.88 -21.08
N ALA A 623 -12.91 -12.52 -20.83
CA ALA A 623 -12.65 -13.24 -19.59
C ALA A 623 -12.66 -12.29 -18.38
N MET A 624 -12.17 -11.04 -18.51
CA MET A 624 -12.23 -10.02 -17.46
C MET A 624 -13.67 -9.55 -17.14
N ALA A 625 -14.56 -9.52 -18.14
CA ALA A 625 -15.98 -9.26 -17.93
C ALA A 625 -16.68 -10.43 -17.23
N ALA A 626 -16.32 -11.68 -17.60
CA ALA A 626 -16.87 -12.91 -17.05
C ALA A 626 -16.37 -13.30 -15.63
N VAL A 627 -15.41 -12.56 -15.04
CA VAL A 627 -14.83 -12.88 -13.71
C VAL A 627 -15.87 -13.03 -12.60
N LYS A 628 -17.00 -12.31 -12.65
CA LYS A 628 -18.03 -12.38 -11.60
C LYS A 628 -18.88 -13.65 -11.68
N GLN A 629 -18.84 -14.36 -12.81
CA GLN A 629 -19.63 -15.54 -13.14
C GLN A 629 -18.85 -16.85 -12.88
N GLY A 630 -17.58 -16.76 -12.45
CA GLY A 630 -16.78 -17.90 -11.98
C GLY A 630 -17.21 -18.42 -10.59
N ASP A 631 -16.49 -19.42 -10.07
CA ASP A 631 -16.75 -20.04 -8.76
C ASP A 631 -16.96 -18.99 -7.65
N PRO A 632 -18.14 -18.91 -7.01
CA PRO A 632 -18.45 -17.91 -6.00
C PRO A 632 -17.46 -17.88 -4.83
N ALA A 633 -16.84 -19.02 -4.48
CA ALA A 633 -15.80 -19.05 -3.45
C ALA A 633 -14.52 -18.35 -3.91
N GLU A 634 -14.07 -18.57 -5.14
CA GLU A 634 -12.90 -17.88 -5.71
C GLU A 634 -13.17 -16.38 -5.98
N VAL A 635 -14.39 -16.01 -6.40
CA VAL A 635 -14.80 -14.60 -6.52
C VAL A 635 -14.81 -13.89 -5.16
N ALA A 636 -15.22 -14.58 -4.09
CA ALA A 636 -15.13 -14.09 -2.72
C ALA A 636 -13.68 -13.98 -2.23
N VAL A 637 -12.81 -14.96 -2.54
CA VAL A 637 -11.36 -14.89 -2.25
C VAL A 637 -10.71 -13.71 -2.99
N LEU A 638 -11.04 -13.50 -4.26
CA LEU A 638 -10.55 -12.36 -5.06
C LEU A 638 -10.93 -11.03 -4.41
N THR A 639 -12.17 -10.92 -3.95
CA THR A 639 -12.68 -9.75 -3.25
C THR A 639 -11.95 -9.55 -1.92
N ALA A 640 -11.78 -10.61 -1.13
CA ALA A 640 -11.05 -10.56 0.14
C ALA A 640 -9.57 -10.18 -0.03
N ILE A 641 -8.89 -10.63 -1.09
CA ILE A 641 -7.51 -10.23 -1.43
C ILE A 641 -7.45 -8.74 -1.78
N LYS A 642 -8.34 -8.25 -2.64
CA LYS A 642 -8.43 -6.83 -3.01
C LYS A 642 -8.68 -5.94 -1.79
N GLN A 643 -9.59 -6.34 -0.91
CA GLN A 643 -9.87 -5.63 0.35
C GLN A 643 -8.74 -5.77 1.38
N THR A 644 -7.98 -6.87 1.39
CA THR A 644 -6.77 -7.00 2.22
C THR A 644 -5.72 -5.96 1.83
N ALA A 645 -5.43 -5.83 0.53
CA ALA A 645 -4.47 -4.84 0.02
C ALA A 645 -4.92 -3.40 0.36
N LYS A 646 -6.13 -3.01 -0.07
CA LYS A 646 -6.70 -1.67 0.17
C LYS A 646 -6.83 -1.36 1.66
N GLY A 647 -7.28 -2.32 2.44
CA GLY A 647 -7.47 -2.22 3.89
C GLY A 647 -6.16 -2.03 4.65
N THR A 648 -5.06 -2.69 4.25
CA THR A 648 -3.75 -2.53 4.90
C THR A 648 -3.24 -1.10 4.75
N ILE A 649 -3.26 -0.54 3.53
CA ILE A 649 -2.79 0.83 3.26
C ILE A 649 -3.69 1.86 3.96
N GLY A 650 -5.02 1.66 3.95
CA GLY A 650 -5.95 2.52 4.69
C GLY A 650 -5.74 2.48 6.21
N LYS A 651 -5.27 1.36 6.76
CA LYS A 651 -4.98 1.19 8.20
C LYS A 651 -3.72 1.94 8.67
N MET A 652 -2.79 2.28 7.78
CA MET A 652 -1.55 2.98 8.12
C MET A 652 -1.78 4.41 8.63
N ARG A 653 -2.86 5.07 8.18
CA ARG A 653 -3.33 6.38 8.68
C ARG A 653 -4.69 6.26 9.38
N GLU A 654 -4.90 5.18 10.14
CA GLU A 654 -6.16 4.93 10.84
C GLU A 654 -6.44 6.02 11.89
N ARG A 655 -7.52 6.78 11.65
CA ARG A 655 -8.12 7.75 12.58
C ARG A 655 -8.81 7.05 13.78
N PRO A 656 -9.05 7.75 14.90
CA PRO A 656 -9.79 7.19 16.04
C PRO A 656 -11.22 6.79 15.65
N ARG A 657 -11.83 5.89 16.43
CA ARG A 657 -13.18 5.35 16.19
C ARG A 657 -14.05 5.46 17.44
N GLY A 658 -15.33 5.79 17.24
CA GLY A 658 -16.35 5.83 18.30
C GLY A 658 -16.49 7.20 18.98
N HIS A 659 -17.62 7.42 19.65
CA HIS A 659 -18.05 8.72 20.19
C HIS A 659 -17.29 9.18 21.45
N GLY A 660 -16.37 8.38 22.00
CA GLY A 660 -15.63 8.68 23.23
C GLY A 660 -14.28 9.36 23.03
N TYR A 661 -13.85 9.62 21.79
CA TYR A 661 -12.56 10.25 21.50
C TYR A 661 -12.61 11.78 21.70
N LYS A 662 -11.63 12.34 22.42
CA LYS A 662 -11.41 13.79 22.47
C LYS A 662 -10.28 14.20 21.52
N PRO A 663 -10.43 15.27 20.71
CA PRO A 663 -9.34 15.79 19.89
C PRO A 663 -8.07 16.05 20.72
N GLY A 664 -6.92 15.54 20.25
CA GLY A 664 -5.64 15.69 20.95
C GLY A 664 -5.25 14.55 21.89
N GLU A 665 -6.09 13.53 22.10
CA GLU A 665 -5.71 12.32 22.84
C GLU A 665 -5.01 11.29 21.93
N ARG A 666 -4.17 10.40 22.47
CA ARG A 666 -3.66 9.24 21.72
C ARG A 666 -4.76 8.17 21.61
N TRP A 667 -4.76 7.39 20.52
CA TRP A 667 -5.67 6.24 20.34
C TRP A 667 -4.89 4.98 19.98
N ALA A 668 -5.43 3.80 20.35
CA ALA A 668 -4.77 2.49 20.27
C ALA A 668 -4.43 1.96 18.85
N ALA A 669 -4.51 2.80 17.81
CA ALA A 669 -3.94 2.51 16.50
C ALA A 669 -2.54 3.10 16.33
N LEU A 670 -2.18 4.15 17.08
CA LEU A 670 -0.87 4.81 17.05
C LEU A 670 0.25 3.88 17.56
N ASP A 671 -0.06 3.06 18.56
CA ASP A 671 0.90 2.20 19.27
C ASP A 671 1.19 0.89 18.50
N ARG A 672 1.10 0.93 17.17
CA ARG A 672 1.33 -0.21 16.26
C ARG A 672 2.46 0.15 15.31
N PRO A 673 3.50 -0.70 15.13
CA PRO A 673 4.58 -0.46 14.17
C PRO A 673 4.14 -0.25 12.72
N THR A 674 2.91 -0.65 12.36
CA THR A 674 2.30 -0.54 11.04
C THR A 674 1.33 0.65 10.90
N TRP A 675 1.20 1.52 11.91
CA TRP A 675 0.63 2.85 11.73
C TRP A 675 1.77 3.82 11.42
N ASP A 676 1.70 4.45 10.25
CA ASP A 676 2.66 5.41 9.75
C ASP A 676 2.02 6.20 8.60
N PRO A 677 1.71 7.50 8.79
CA PRO A 677 1.10 8.31 7.74
C PRO A 677 2.02 8.56 6.54
N LEU A 678 3.34 8.67 6.73
CA LEU A 678 4.31 8.83 5.64
C LEU A 678 4.42 7.55 4.80
N MET A 679 4.33 6.37 5.42
CA MET A 679 4.28 5.09 4.70
C MET A 679 3.07 5.01 3.76
N ARG A 680 1.90 5.47 4.22
CA ARG A 680 0.72 5.63 3.36
C ARG A 680 0.99 6.64 2.24
N ALA A 681 1.52 7.80 2.59
CA ALA A 681 1.77 8.89 1.65
C ALA A 681 2.70 8.47 0.52
N LEU A 682 3.85 7.87 0.85
CA LEU A 682 4.82 7.38 -0.13
C LEU A 682 4.22 6.33 -1.08
N VAL A 683 3.33 5.45 -0.59
CA VAL A 683 2.62 4.46 -1.44
C VAL A 683 1.62 5.13 -2.39
N ILE A 684 0.85 6.12 -1.92
CA ILE A 684 -0.14 6.84 -2.73
C ILE A 684 0.57 7.74 -3.74
N ASP A 685 1.49 8.57 -3.29
CA ASP A 685 2.26 9.49 -4.14
C ASP A 685 3.05 8.73 -5.21
N THR A 686 3.64 7.58 -4.88
CA THR A 686 4.29 6.70 -5.88
C THR A 686 3.28 6.16 -6.91
N ALA A 687 2.04 5.85 -6.51
CA ALA A 687 1.00 5.46 -7.46
C ALA A 687 0.59 6.63 -8.37
N THR A 688 0.36 7.82 -7.81
CA THR A 688 0.02 9.05 -8.56
C THR A 688 1.13 9.44 -9.54
N VAL A 689 2.38 9.46 -9.10
CA VAL A 689 3.57 9.71 -9.95
C VAL A 689 3.68 8.66 -11.07
N ASN A 690 3.46 7.39 -10.76
CA ASN A 690 3.49 6.33 -11.76
C ASN A 690 2.34 6.46 -12.77
N LEU A 691 1.13 6.87 -12.36
CA LEU A 691 0.04 7.16 -13.27
C LEU A 691 0.34 8.38 -14.14
N HIS A 692 0.80 9.51 -13.57
CA HIS A 692 1.18 10.69 -14.34
C HIS A 692 2.24 10.37 -15.42
N ARG A 693 3.26 9.57 -15.07
CA ARG A 693 4.29 9.13 -16.02
C ARG A 693 3.72 8.26 -17.15
N LYS A 694 2.68 7.46 -16.89
CA LYS A 694 1.95 6.72 -17.94
C LYS A 694 1.09 7.64 -18.79
N LEU A 695 0.37 8.60 -18.20
CA LEU A 695 -0.46 9.57 -18.94
C LEU A 695 0.38 10.44 -19.89
N ARG A 696 1.55 10.94 -19.44
CA ARG A 696 2.52 11.62 -20.33
C ARG A 696 2.96 10.75 -21.51
N LYS A 697 3.24 9.47 -21.26
CA LYS A 697 3.61 8.50 -22.31
C LYS A 697 2.41 8.02 -23.16
N MET A 698 1.18 8.18 -22.68
CA MET A 698 -0.03 7.88 -23.46
C MET A 698 -0.19 8.95 -24.54
N ALA A 699 -0.25 10.22 -24.12
CA ALA A 699 -0.31 11.36 -25.03
C ALA A 699 0.83 11.36 -26.06
N GLY A 700 2.06 11.03 -25.63
CA GLY A 700 3.20 10.90 -26.55
C GLY A 700 3.19 9.68 -27.50
N HIS A 701 2.33 8.68 -27.29
CA HIS A 701 2.23 7.47 -28.13
C HIS A 701 0.98 7.41 -29.01
N THR A 702 -0.12 8.05 -28.60
CA THR A 702 -1.44 8.00 -29.28
C THR A 702 -2.04 9.38 -29.56
N GLY A 703 -1.47 10.45 -29.01
CA GLY A 703 -2.09 11.79 -29.02
C GLY A 703 -3.22 11.98 -27.99
N LEU A 704 -3.68 10.91 -27.34
CA LEU A 704 -4.82 10.97 -26.41
C LEU A 704 -4.39 11.46 -25.02
N TYR A 705 -5.07 12.51 -24.56
CA TYR A 705 -4.98 13.02 -23.20
C TYR A 705 -6.14 12.48 -22.35
N ALA A 706 -5.94 12.39 -21.03
CA ALA A 706 -7.06 12.13 -20.13
C ALA A 706 -7.97 13.37 -20.08
N LEU A 707 -9.28 13.16 -20.12
CA LEU A 707 -10.29 14.19 -19.86
C LEU A 707 -10.72 14.21 -18.38
N ALA A 708 -10.56 13.07 -17.69
CA ALA A 708 -10.78 12.94 -16.26
C ALA A 708 -9.93 11.83 -15.65
N VAL A 709 -9.63 11.95 -14.35
CA VAL A 709 -8.91 10.96 -13.55
C VAL A 709 -9.51 10.90 -12.14
N LEU A 710 -9.75 9.70 -11.63
CA LEU A 710 -10.19 9.44 -10.26
C LEU A 710 -9.34 8.31 -9.66
N SER A 711 -8.46 8.65 -8.72
CA SER A 711 -7.50 7.74 -8.08
C SER A 711 -6.62 6.99 -9.09
N ASP A 712 -7.02 5.77 -9.44
CA ASP A 712 -6.33 4.83 -10.33
C ASP A 712 -7.06 4.58 -11.67
N CYS A 713 -8.22 5.22 -11.87
CA CYS A 713 -8.96 5.24 -13.12
C CYS A 713 -8.72 6.53 -13.93
N ALA A 714 -8.47 6.42 -15.23
CA ALA A 714 -8.37 7.54 -16.16
C ALA A 714 -9.32 7.34 -17.35
N VAL A 715 -9.96 8.43 -17.81
CA VAL A 715 -10.94 8.44 -18.90
C VAL A 715 -10.40 9.22 -20.10
N PHE A 716 -10.64 8.70 -21.30
CA PHE A 716 -10.19 9.24 -22.58
C PHE A 716 -11.36 9.33 -23.56
N ALA A 717 -11.32 10.28 -24.50
CA ALA A 717 -12.20 10.26 -25.66
C ALA A 717 -11.81 9.12 -26.62
N ALA A 718 -12.80 8.49 -27.26
CA ALA A 718 -12.62 7.25 -28.01
C ALA A 718 -13.51 7.20 -29.27
N PRO A 719 -13.02 6.63 -30.40
CA PRO A 719 -13.82 6.40 -31.60
C PRO A 719 -14.82 5.23 -31.44
N GLY A 720 -14.60 4.35 -30.46
CA GLY A 720 -15.44 3.20 -30.14
C GLY A 720 -15.57 2.99 -28.63
N PRO A 721 -16.44 2.07 -28.18
CA PRO A 721 -16.74 1.86 -26.76
C PRO A 721 -15.74 0.97 -26.01
N GLY A 722 -14.73 0.40 -26.69
CA GLY A 722 -13.82 -0.60 -26.13
C GLY A 722 -12.47 -0.04 -25.66
N ALA A 723 -11.76 -0.81 -24.82
CA ALA A 723 -10.42 -0.44 -24.38
C ALA A 723 -9.39 -0.40 -25.53
N LEU A 724 -9.58 -1.21 -26.58
CA LEU A 724 -8.64 -1.27 -27.71
C LEU A 724 -8.73 -0.01 -28.60
N ASP A 725 -9.87 0.68 -28.62
CA ASP A 725 -10.10 1.91 -29.40
C ASP A 725 -9.21 3.08 -28.98
N ILE A 726 -8.67 3.04 -27.75
CA ILE A 726 -7.71 4.03 -27.24
C ILE A 726 -6.31 3.47 -26.97
N LEU A 727 -6.17 2.14 -26.80
CA LEU A 727 -4.89 1.49 -26.57
C LEU A 727 -4.14 1.15 -27.87
N THR A 728 -4.83 1.08 -29.00
CA THR A 728 -4.21 0.85 -30.31
C THR A 728 -3.55 2.13 -30.83
N ARG A 729 -2.32 2.02 -31.32
CA ARG A 729 -1.53 3.12 -31.90
C ARG A 729 -1.76 3.21 -33.41
N PRO A 730 -1.38 4.32 -34.07
CA PRO A 730 -1.53 4.47 -35.54
C PRO A 730 -0.77 3.44 -36.39
N ASP A 731 0.17 2.70 -35.80
CA ASP A 731 0.89 1.57 -36.43
C ASP A 731 0.22 0.20 -36.16
N ALA A 732 -1.04 0.20 -35.69
CA ALA A 732 -1.83 -0.95 -35.25
C ALA A 732 -1.23 -1.76 -34.07
N THR A 733 -0.17 -1.27 -33.41
CA THR A 733 0.37 -1.91 -32.20
C THR A 733 -0.30 -1.41 -30.93
N LEU A 734 -0.39 -2.24 -29.89
CA LEU A 734 -0.89 -1.80 -28.58
C LEU A 734 0.14 -0.97 -27.82
N THR A 735 -0.32 0.10 -27.18
CA THR A 735 0.54 1.00 -26.38
C THR A 735 1.02 0.33 -25.09
N THR A 736 2.33 0.45 -24.84
CA THR A 736 2.98 -0.05 -23.63
C THR A 736 2.84 0.91 -22.44
N SER A 737 2.32 2.13 -22.67
CA SER A 737 2.16 3.19 -21.65
C SER A 737 1.10 2.82 -20.60
N LEU A 738 -0.08 2.43 -21.06
CA LEU A 738 -1.16 1.86 -20.27
C LEU A 738 -1.37 0.40 -20.69
N ARG A 739 -0.33 -0.43 -20.54
CA ARG A 739 -0.39 -1.85 -20.94
C ARG A 739 -1.57 -2.57 -20.27
N LEU A 740 -2.43 -3.11 -21.12
CA LEU A 740 -3.54 -3.99 -20.75
C LEU A 740 -3.00 -5.26 -20.07
N GLY A 741 -3.71 -5.74 -19.05
CA GLY A 741 -3.41 -7.04 -18.44
C GLY A 741 -3.75 -7.14 -16.96
N VAL A 742 -3.70 -8.37 -16.44
CA VAL A 742 -4.17 -8.67 -15.09
C VAL A 742 -3.20 -8.18 -13.99
N SER A 743 -1.88 -8.22 -14.20
CA SER A 743 -0.90 -7.97 -13.14
C SER A 743 -1.12 -6.63 -12.42
N PRO A 744 -0.90 -6.55 -11.09
CA PRO A 744 -0.88 -5.27 -10.40
C PRO A 744 0.03 -4.26 -11.11
N GLY A 745 -0.49 -3.07 -11.39
CA GLY A 745 0.17 -2.02 -12.15
C GLY A 745 -0.09 -2.02 -13.66
N MET A 746 -0.73 -3.04 -14.24
CA MET A 746 -1.34 -2.99 -15.60
C MET A 746 -2.75 -2.38 -15.53
N VAL A 747 -3.36 -2.09 -16.67
CA VAL A 747 -4.77 -1.62 -16.73
C VAL A 747 -5.73 -2.72 -17.14
N LYS A 748 -7.01 -2.53 -16.81
CA LYS A 748 -8.16 -3.17 -17.44
C LYS A 748 -9.11 -2.11 -17.99
N PHE A 749 -10.04 -2.55 -18.84
CA PHE A 749 -11.27 -1.81 -19.11
C PHE A 749 -12.08 -1.62 -17.82
N GLU A 750 -12.55 -0.40 -17.61
CA GLU A 750 -13.42 -0.01 -16.48
C GLU A 750 -14.89 0.13 -16.91
N GLY A 751 -15.11 0.42 -18.19
CA GLY A 751 -16.40 0.73 -18.79
C GLY A 751 -16.29 1.90 -19.78
N SER A 752 -17.36 2.15 -20.52
CA SER A 752 -17.49 3.26 -21.48
C SER A 752 -18.86 3.92 -21.37
N ARG A 753 -19.00 5.11 -21.96
CA ARG A 753 -20.24 5.89 -22.08
C ARG A 753 -20.28 6.66 -23.40
N PRO A 754 -21.46 7.04 -23.93
CA PRO A 754 -21.58 8.09 -24.93
C PRO A 754 -20.89 9.38 -24.46
N MET A 755 -20.22 10.11 -25.37
CA MET A 755 -19.53 11.35 -25.02
C MET A 755 -20.50 12.46 -24.58
N SER A 756 -21.76 12.45 -25.03
CA SER A 756 -22.78 13.41 -24.60
C SER A 756 -23.02 13.36 -23.09
N GLU A 757 -23.20 12.17 -22.51
CA GLU A 757 -23.35 11.99 -21.06
C GLU A 757 -22.11 12.46 -20.29
N VAL A 758 -20.92 12.30 -20.87
CA VAL A 758 -19.65 12.72 -20.25
C VAL A 758 -19.46 14.24 -20.34
N ALA A 759 -19.92 14.88 -21.40
CA ALA A 759 -19.96 16.34 -21.50
C ALA A 759 -20.98 16.95 -20.51
N GLU A 760 -22.14 16.32 -20.33
CA GLU A 760 -23.14 16.70 -19.32
C GLU A 760 -22.55 16.60 -17.90
N LEU A 761 -21.96 15.46 -17.54
CA LEU A 761 -21.31 15.27 -16.23
C LEU A 761 -20.21 16.31 -15.97
N ILE A 762 -19.38 16.64 -16.97
CA ILE A 762 -18.33 17.67 -16.85
C ILE A 762 -18.93 19.06 -16.65
N ALA A 763 -19.99 19.41 -17.38
CA ALA A 763 -20.70 20.69 -17.25
C ALA A 763 -21.38 20.86 -15.88
N GLU A 764 -21.81 19.76 -15.25
CA GLU A 764 -22.31 19.72 -13.86
C GLU A 764 -21.19 19.80 -12.80
N GLY A 765 -19.91 19.79 -13.19
CA GLY A 765 -18.78 19.71 -12.26
C GLY A 765 -18.59 18.32 -11.64
N THR A 766 -19.14 17.28 -12.25
CA THR A 766 -19.05 15.88 -11.79
C THR A 766 -17.98 15.13 -12.57
N ASN A 767 -16.95 14.63 -11.86
CA ASN A 767 -15.91 13.81 -12.47
C ASN A 767 -16.49 12.52 -13.10
N PRO A 768 -16.46 12.36 -14.45
CA PRO A 768 -17.11 11.25 -15.14
C PRO A 768 -16.47 9.88 -14.85
N ALA A 769 -15.21 9.86 -14.38
CA ALA A 769 -14.55 8.61 -13.94
C ALA A 769 -15.32 7.89 -12.81
N ARG A 770 -16.14 8.63 -12.04
CA ARG A 770 -17.04 8.06 -11.02
C ARG A 770 -18.15 7.18 -11.61
N HIS A 771 -18.50 7.36 -12.88
CA HIS A 771 -19.72 6.79 -13.51
C HIS A 771 -19.46 5.73 -14.58
N MET A 772 -18.21 5.50 -15.01
CA MET A 772 -17.86 4.58 -16.11
C MET A 772 -18.34 3.14 -15.88
N LYS A 773 -18.16 2.60 -14.66
CA LYS A 773 -18.61 1.25 -14.27
C LYS A 773 -20.12 1.01 -14.38
N ALA A 774 -20.92 2.07 -14.50
CA ALA A 774 -22.39 2.03 -14.44
C ALA A 774 -23.07 2.44 -15.76
N GLY A 775 -22.31 2.53 -16.86
CA GLY A 775 -22.81 2.98 -18.18
C GLY A 775 -22.55 2.01 -19.33
N GLY A 776 -22.11 0.79 -19.03
CA GLY A 776 -21.68 -0.17 -20.04
C GLY A 776 -22.78 -0.60 -21.00
N ILE A 777 -22.81 0.01 -22.18
CA ILE A 777 -23.46 -0.53 -23.37
C ILE A 777 -22.62 -1.73 -23.81
N VAL A 778 -23.17 -2.94 -23.70
CA VAL A 778 -22.62 -4.13 -24.37
C VAL A 778 -22.78 -3.92 -25.87
N SER A 779 -21.76 -4.28 -26.66
CA SER A 779 -21.83 -4.12 -28.13
C SER A 779 -23.01 -4.91 -28.68
N ALA A 780 -23.83 -4.30 -29.54
CA ALA A 780 -25.07 -4.91 -30.05
C ALA A 780 -24.85 -5.95 -31.18
N ASP A 781 -23.66 -6.58 -31.20
CA ASP A 781 -23.21 -7.62 -32.13
C ASP A 781 -22.66 -8.84 -31.34
N GLU A 782 -23.21 -9.10 -30.15
CA GLU A 782 -23.11 -10.37 -29.37
C GLU A 782 -24.48 -11.05 -29.22
#